data_AF-A0A534M2C3-F1
#
_entry.id   AF-A0A534M2C3-F1
#
_cell.length_a   1.000
_cell.length_b   1.000
_cell.length_c   1.000
_cell.angle_alpha   90.00
_cell.angle_beta   90.00
_cell.angle_gamma   90.00
#
_symmetry.space_group_name_H-M   'P 1'
#
loop_
_entity.id
_entity.type
_entity.pdbx_description
1 polymer ?
#
loop_
_entity_poly.entity_id
_entity_poly.type
_entity_poly.pdbx_seq_one_letter_code
_entity_poly.pdbx_strand_id
1 'polypeptide(L)'
;MRRRSRSTGRCTASIDPYQGSCPVARYLFHDDGTGARSEDSSAARLARPRVPGGLAVSDFPAAPDLSKRDRGRVRPFHPGSEAGPGDHRRARSDRAVRRTHGRPLEGESRGRGLGIPHSRARTRGRGGPVAIPIRNRSVLRLDRLLRESRQRTLPLARPGCRDHRGNGPRLRGTRVSRRRTRTRSGPVWAGASRRPGGSCALGGARLTLVGGLDAEFVEALAGEIRDRRPASKDEFERVKLRFARAHRLGGLPSDAAILERMPRADREGMKDLLRVKPARTASGVAVVTVMTAPHGCPHGVCTYCPGGPRFGTPQSYLGTEPAARRAADHHYDPRGQTASRIEALQRIGHDTDKVDLIVLGGTFTALEAGYREWFVKGCFDGLNGFEASNLTAAQAANESAASRCIGLTIETKPDCFLGVEVAESLDLGATRVELGIQTTHEDVLERVHRGHTDAQSREAMHLAKDAGLKVGAHMMPGLPGSDPDRDMESFRVLFEDPAYRPDFLKIYPTLVLPGTALHGLWKSGRYTPLGTEEAVELIARVKAIVPRWCRIQRVQREIGAPDIEDGPKRGDLRVLAKERLRSRGLDCHCVRCREVGFRGVSPRLEALTLLRTEYDSSDGLEVFLSIEDPGRDVLVAYARLRIGAKEATVRELKVFGRLVPIHESAGERWQHRGFGRRLMAECERIARDEFRRSRMRVTSGVGVRGYYRCLGYRLERPYMDRTL
;
A
#
# COMPACT_ATOMS: atom_id res chain seq x y z
N MET A 1 -66.80 21.43 -29.70
CA MET A 1 -68.14 20.96 -29.26
C MET A 1 -68.07 20.54 -27.78
N ARG A 2 -69.15 20.79 -27.00
CA ARG A 2 -69.51 20.26 -25.64
C ARG A 2 -68.36 20.04 -24.60
N ARG A 3 -68.18 20.92 -23.59
CA ARG A 3 -68.83 20.94 -22.24
C ARG A 3 -68.74 19.57 -21.52
N ARG A 4 -68.00 19.36 -20.41
CA ARG A 4 -68.13 19.81 -18.99
C ARG A 4 -66.83 19.39 -18.22
N SER A 5 -66.45 19.83 -17.01
CA SER A 5 -66.86 20.91 -16.07
C SER A 5 -65.79 21.13 -14.95
N ARG A 6 -66.14 21.89 -13.89
CA ARG A 6 -65.41 22.19 -12.63
C ARG A 6 -65.24 20.93 -11.72
N SER A 7 -64.39 20.86 -10.68
CA SER A 7 -64.19 21.85 -9.60
C SER A 7 -62.97 21.61 -8.68
N THR A 8 -62.77 22.53 -7.74
CA THR A 8 -61.66 22.71 -6.79
C THR A 8 -61.75 21.91 -5.48
N GLY A 9 -60.60 21.64 -4.84
CA GLY A 9 -60.57 21.25 -3.42
C GLY A 9 -59.16 21.30 -2.79
N ARG A 10 -58.92 22.26 -1.89
CA ARG A 10 -57.83 22.18 -0.88
C ARG A 10 -58.42 21.56 0.38
N CYS A 11 -57.65 20.75 1.11
CA CYS A 11 -57.68 20.78 2.58
C CYS A 11 -56.41 20.15 3.18
N THR A 12 -56.03 20.65 4.34
CA THR A 12 -54.91 20.23 5.19
C THR A 12 -55.46 19.60 6.47
N ALA A 13 -54.89 18.50 6.98
CA ALA A 13 -54.80 18.22 8.42
C ALA A 13 -53.91 17.00 8.72
N SER A 14 -53.17 17.09 9.84
CA SER A 14 -52.46 16.02 10.54
C SER A 14 -53.38 15.21 11.46
N ILE A 15 -53.00 13.97 11.82
CA ILE A 15 -53.12 13.36 13.17
C ILE A 15 -52.40 11.98 13.17
N ASP A 16 -51.78 11.64 14.30
CA ASP A 16 -51.19 10.36 14.73
C ASP A 16 -51.74 10.14 16.17
N PRO A 17 -52.06 8.92 16.71
CA PRO A 17 -51.04 7.89 16.98
C PRO A 17 -51.47 6.38 17.12
N TYR A 18 -50.44 5.53 17.30
CA TYR A 18 -50.36 4.32 18.17
C TYR A 18 -50.70 2.87 17.71
N GLN A 19 -49.76 1.98 18.09
CA GLN A 19 -49.80 0.51 18.35
C GLN A 19 -49.62 -0.52 17.20
N GLY A 20 -48.65 -1.43 17.41
CA GLY A 20 -48.35 -2.63 16.60
C GLY A 20 -46.97 -3.26 16.89
N SER A 21 -46.91 -4.29 17.76
CA SER A 21 -45.72 -5.04 18.23
C SER A 21 -44.86 -5.68 17.10
N CYS A 22 -43.50 -5.65 17.12
CA CYS A 22 -42.51 -6.42 17.94
C CYS A 22 -42.39 -7.93 17.54
N PRO A 23 -41.23 -8.65 17.66
CA PRO A 23 -39.95 -8.27 18.27
C PRO A 23 -38.64 -8.58 17.48
N VAL A 24 -37.51 -8.05 18.00
CA VAL A 24 -36.12 -8.42 17.65
C VAL A 24 -35.47 -9.09 18.87
N ALA A 25 -34.72 -10.19 18.68
CA ALA A 25 -34.02 -10.88 19.77
C ALA A 25 -32.58 -10.38 19.96
N ARG A 26 -32.25 -9.97 21.19
CA ARG A 26 -30.87 -9.79 21.69
C ARG A 26 -30.50 -11.01 22.54
N TYR A 27 -29.22 -11.35 22.58
CA TYR A 27 -28.62 -12.07 23.71
C TYR A 27 -27.62 -11.16 24.42
N LEU A 28 -27.78 -11.04 25.73
CA LEU A 28 -26.83 -10.43 26.66
C LEU A 28 -26.54 -11.41 27.79
N PHE A 29 -25.45 -11.17 28.49
CA PHE A 29 -25.06 -11.88 29.70
C PHE A 29 -26.16 -11.80 30.78
N HIS A 30 -26.43 -12.91 31.46
CA HIS A 30 -27.18 -12.90 32.72
C HIS A 30 -26.22 -12.76 33.89
N ASP A 31 -26.54 -11.81 34.76
CA ASP A 31 -26.01 -11.65 36.11
C ASP A 31 -27.26 -11.41 36.97
N ASP A 32 -27.58 -12.34 37.89
CA ASP A 32 -28.76 -12.27 38.76
C ASP A 32 -28.30 -12.46 40.21
N GLY A 33 -28.87 -11.65 41.11
CA GLY A 33 -28.41 -11.55 42.50
C GLY A 33 -29.49 -11.80 43.55
N THR A 34 -29.17 -11.39 44.78
CA THR A 34 -29.94 -11.51 46.04
C THR A 34 -29.86 -12.90 46.72
N GLY A 35 -29.44 -13.02 47.98
CA GLY A 35 -28.81 -12.01 48.86
C GLY A 35 -28.54 -12.48 50.30
N ALA A 36 -27.94 -11.57 51.07
CA ALA A 36 -27.85 -11.52 52.54
C ALA A 36 -26.84 -12.43 53.31
N ARG A 37 -25.99 -11.71 54.09
CA ARG A 37 -25.29 -12.04 55.36
C ARG A 37 -23.89 -12.70 55.38
N SER A 38 -23.08 -12.06 56.24
CA SER A 38 -21.98 -12.55 57.11
C SER A 38 -20.71 -13.20 56.53
N GLU A 39 -19.61 -12.52 56.84
CA GLU A 39 -18.37 -13.07 57.43
C GLU A 39 -17.46 -14.03 56.63
N ASP A 40 -16.35 -13.42 56.21
CA ASP A 40 -14.97 -13.84 56.54
C ASP A 40 -14.27 -15.00 55.79
N SER A 41 -12.97 -14.78 55.63
CA SER A 41 -11.89 -15.74 55.44
C SER A 41 -11.63 -16.42 54.08
N SER A 42 -10.35 -16.29 53.70
CA SER A 42 -9.50 -17.32 53.11
C SER A 42 -9.48 -17.56 51.59
N ALA A 43 -8.29 -17.96 51.13
CA ALA A 43 -7.91 -18.08 49.73
C ALA A 43 -8.04 -19.52 49.20
N ALA A 44 -8.39 -19.67 47.92
CA ALA A 44 -8.23 -20.92 47.20
C ALA A 44 -7.60 -20.69 45.81
N ARG A 45 -6.56 -21.48 45.51
CA ARG A 45 -5.94 -21.54 44.18
C ARG A 45 -6.81 -22.41 43.26
N LEU A 46 -7.00 -22.02 42.00
CA LEU A 46 -7.57 -22.91 40.98
C LEU A 46 -6.54 -23.28 39.91
N ALA A 47 -6.60 -24.54 39.48
CA ALA A 47 -5.53 -25.24 38.80
C ALA A 47 -5.65 -25.20 37.27
N ARG A 48 -4.53 -25.45 36.58
CA ARG A 48 -4.49 -25.66 35.12
C ARG A 48 -5.10 -27.03 34.75
N PRO A 49 -5.91 -27.14 33.68
CA PRO A 49 -6.31 -28.45 33.15
C PRO A 49 -5.11 -29.24 32.62
N ARG A 50 -5.11 -30.56 32.85
CA ARG A 50 -4.12 -31.49 32.30
C ARG A 50 -4.52 -31.93 30.88
N VAL A 51 -3.52 -32.16 30.04
CA VAL A 51 -3.65 -32.85 28.75
C VAL A 51 -3.58 -34.37 28.98
N PRO A 52 -4.53 -35.18 28.48
CA PRO A 52 -4.33 -36.61 28.27
C PRO A 52 -3.73 -36.85 26.87
N GLY A 53 -2.70 -37.69 26.78
CA GLY A 53 -2.08 -38.05 25.52
C GLY A 53 -2.46 -39.46 25.05
N GLY A 54 -2.56 -39.63 23.73
CA GLY A 54 -2.16 -40.84 22.99
C GLY A 54 -2.94 -42.15 23.23
N LEU A 55 -3.74 -42.55 22.24
CA LEU A 55 -3.93 -43.94 21.81
C LEU A 55 -4.04 -43.98 20.27
N ALA A 56 -3.71 -45.12 19.66
CA ALA A 56 -3.39 -45.21 18.24
C ALA A 56 -4.44 -45.92 17.38
N VAL A 57 -4.50 -45.47 16.12
CA VAL A 57 -4.87 -46.19 14.87
C VAL A 57 -5.65 -47.51 15.00
N SER A 58 -6.98 -47.44 14.85
CA SER A 58 -7.75 -48.20 13.85
C SER A 58 -9.16 -47.59 13.66
N ASP A 59 -9.84 -48.01 12.60
CA ASP A 59 -11.30 -47.94 12.40
C ASP A 59 -11.99 -46.56 12.28
N PHE A 60 -12.12 -46.10 11.03
CA PHE A 60 -13.32 -45.38 10.56
C PHE A 60 -13.74 -45.91 9.17
N PRO A 61 -15.05 -45.90 8.81
CA PRO A 61 -15.57 -46.67 7.68
C PRO A 61 -15.24 -46.06 6.31
N ALA A 62 -15.24 -46.92 5.28
CA ALA A 62 -15.08 -46.51 3.89
C ALA A 62 -16.27 -45.69 3.36
N ALA A 63 -15.98 -44.76 2.44
CA ALA A 63 -16.99 -44.00 1.72
C ALA A 63 -17.81 -44.90 0.77
N PRO A 64 -19.11 -44.60 0.52
CA PRO A 64 -19.95 -45.41 -0.34
C PRO A 64 -19.56 -45.31 -1.82
N ASP A 65 -19.38 -46.47 -2.45
CA ASP A 65 -19.25 -46.64 -3.91
C ASP A 65 -20.58 -46.36 -4.62
N LEU A 66 -20.55 -45.47 -5.62
CA LEU A 66 -21.67 -45.22 -6.54
C LEU A 66 -21.23 -45.44 -7.98
N SER A 67 -21.08 -46.71 -8.37
CA SER A 67 -20.92 -47.13 -9.76
C SER A 67 -21.83 -48.31 -10.14
N LYS A 68 -23.05 -48.03 -10.61
CA LYS A 68 -23.84 -48.93 -11.50
C LYS A 68 -25.07 -48.25 -12.12
N ARG A 69 -25.19 -48.40 -13.44
CA ARG A 69 -26.07 -47.74 -14.44
C ARG A 69 -25.41 -46.46 -15.01
N ASP A 70 -25.01 -46.38 -16.28
CA ASP A 70 -25.44 -47.17 -17.46
C ASP A 70 -24.28 -47.73 -18.32
N ARG A 71 -24.59 -48.68 -19.23
CA ARG A 71 -23.62 -49.40 -20.08
C ARG A 71 -23.45 -48.74 -21.46
N GLY A 72 -22.21 -48.35 -21.79
CA GLY A 72 -21.89 -47.62 -23.05
C GLY A 72 -20.61 -48.06 -23.78
N ARG A 73 -20.48 -49.36 -24.09
CA ARG A 73 -19.64 -49.97 -25.16
C ARG A 73 -18.15 -49.55 -25.36
N VAL A 74 -17.30 -50.60 -25.26
CA VAL A 74 -16.06 -50.90 -26.04
C VAL A 74 -14.68 -50.55 -25.44
N ARG A 75 -14.11 -51.59 -24.82
CA ARG A 75 -12.71 -52.07 -24.72
C ARG A 75 -11.50 -51.12 -24.90
N PRO A 76 -10.55 -51.10 -23.95
CA PRO A 76 -9.21 -50.52 -24.11
C PRO A 76 -8.19 -51.52 -24.70
N PHE A 77 -7.03 -51.00 -25.12
CA PHE A 77 -5.81 -51.79 -25.39
C PHE A 77 -4.67 -51.24 -24.52
N HIS A 78 -3.88 -52.12 -23.88
CA HIS A 78 -2.79 -51.71 -23.00
C HIS A 78 -1.52 -51.31 -23.79
N PRO A 79 -0.70 -50.37 -23.27
CA PRO A 79 0.65 -50.13 -23.76
C PRO A 79 1.64 -51.14 -23.15
N GLY A 80 2.62 -51.57 -23.95
CA GLY A 80 3.70 -52.46 -23.51
C GLY A 80 5.09 -51.84 -23.73
N SER A 81 5.88 -51.80 -22.65
CA SER A 81 7.36 -51.86 -22.56
C SER A 81 8.26 -51.18 -23.61
N GLU A 82 9.04 -50.22 -23.10
CA GLU A 82 10.49 -50.02 -23.31
C GLU A 82 11.27 -50.86 -24.34
N ALA A 83 12.11 -50.20 -25.17
CA ALA A 83 13.56 -50.45 -25.26
C ALA A 83 14.29 -49.60 -26.34
N GLY A 84 15.44 -49.02 -25.98
CA GLY A 84 16.69 -49.03 -26.79
C GLY A 84 16.82 -48.18 -28.08
N PRO A 85 17.99 -47.56 -28.35
CA PRO A 85 18.22 -46.73 -29.55
C PRO A 85 18.91 -47.48 -30.71
N GLY A 86 18.77 -46.96 -31.94
CA GLY A 86 19.46 -47.44 -33.14
C GLY A 86 19.69 -46.33 -34.17
N ASP A 87 20.83 -46.37 -34.86
CA ASP A 87 21.39 -45.27 -35.67
C ASP A 87 21.26 -45.53 -37.20
N HIS A 88 21.61 -44.51 -37.99
CA HIS A 88 22.13 -44.55 -39.37
C HIS A 88 21.21 -44.52 -40.62
N ARG A 89 21.18 -43.30 -41.21
CA ARG A 89 21.72 -42.96 -42.56
C ARG A 89 21.14 -43.55 -43.88
N ARG A 90 20.76 -42.59 -44.75
CA ARG A 90 20.88 -42.58 -46.25
C ARG A 90 19.89 -43.52 -47.00
N ALA A 91 19.56 -43.34 -48.29
CA ALA A 91 20.14 -42.49 -49.35
C ALA A 91 19.10 -41.89 -50.34
N ARG A 92 19.61 -41.08 -51.27
CA ARG A 92 18.95 -40.36 -52.38
C ARG A 92 18.31 -41.27 -53.45
N SER A 93 17.43 -40.70 -54.28
CA SER A 93 17.61 -40.69 -55.75
C SER A 93 16.80 -39.58 -56.45
N ASP A 94 17.35 -39.04 -57.54
CA ASP A 94 16.77 -37.98 -58.38
C ASP A 94 15.83 -38.52 -59.48
N ARG A 95 14.90 -37.68 -59.99
CA ARG A 95 14.93 -37.23 -61.40
C ARG A 95 13.88 -36.16 -61.71
N ALA A 96 14.20 -35.31 -62.68
CA ALA A 96 13.37 -34.20 -63.19
C ALA A 96 12.76 -34.55 -64.57
N VAL A 97 11.89 -33.68 -65.13
CA VAL A 97 11.94 -33.21 -66.55
C VAL A 97 10.89 -32.11 -66.87
N ARG A 98 11.38 -30.98 -67.42
CA ARG A 98 10.86 -30.02 -68.46
C ARG A 98 9.36 -29.57 -68.43
N ARG A 99 9.03 -28.26 -68.40
CA ARG A 99 9.01 -27.21 -69.49
C ARG A 99 8.05 -27.58 -70.66
N THR A 100 7.20 -26.70 -71.23
CA THR A 100 7.46 -25.35 -71.79
C THR A 100 6.21 -24.44 -72.02
N HIS A 101 6.41 -23.11 -71.86
CA HIS A 101 5.99 -21.94 -72.68
C HIS A 101 4.55 -21.63 -73.21
N GLY A 102 4.22 -20.32 -73.19
CA GLY A 102 3.18 -19.67 -74.04
C GLY A 102 2.66 -18.31 -73.50
N ARG A 103 2.87 -17.20 -74.21
CA ARG A 103 2.28 -15.83 -74.04
C ARG A 103 1.98 -15.26 -75.44
N PRO A 104 0.91 -14.45 -75.65
CA PRO A 104 1.02 -12.96 -75.71
C PRO A 104 -0.16 -12.21 -75.03
N LEU A 105 -0.05 -10.93 -74.62
CA LEU A 105 -0.51 -9.64 -75.26
C LEU A 105 -2.01 -9.62 -75.66
N GLU A 106 -2.83 -8.57 -75.55
CA GLU A 106 -2.73 -7.15 -75.09
C GLU A 106 -4.18 -6.62 -74.87
N GLY A 107 -4.42 -5.44 -74.29
CA GLY A 107 -5.78 -4.82 -74.30
C GLY A 107 -6.20 -4.00 -73.08
N GLU A 108 -6.39 -2.70 -73.26
CA GLU A 108 -6.52 -1.66 -72.24
C GLU A 108 -7.83 -1.55 -71.43
N SER A 109 -7.67 -1.04 -70.20
CA SER A 109 -8.41 0.11 -69.61
C SER A 109 -9.45 -0.10 -68.48
N ARG A 110 -9.24 0.74 -67.43
CA ARG A 110 -10.21 1.29 -66.45
C ARG A 110 -10.99 0.34 -65.51
N GLY A 111 -10.60 0.32 -64.24
CA GLY A 111 -11.47 -0.07 -63.11
C GLY A 111 -10.72 -0.30 -61.79
N ARG A 112 -10.96 0.53 -60.78
CA ARG A 112 -10.45 0.31 -59.40
C ARG A 112 -11.27 -0.84 -58.77
N GLY A 113 -10.67 -1.87 -58.17
CA GLY A 113 -10.28 -1.91 -56.75
C GLY A 113 -11.51 -2.15 -55.84
N LEU A 114 -11.57 -3.14 -54.93
CA LEU A 114 -10.55 -3.95 -54.26
C LEU A 114 -11.10 -5.36 -53.91
N GLY A 115 -10.22 -6.36 -53.81
CA GLY A 115 -10.53 -7.71 -53.33
C GLY A 115 -9.42 -8.29 -52.45
N ILE A 116 -9.82 -8.84 -51.31
CA ILE A 116 -9.05 -9.59 -50.28
C ILE A 116 -8.94 -11.08 -50.77
N PRO A 117 -8.20 -12.09 -50.20
CA PRO A 117 -7.23 -12.19 -49.08
C PRO A 117 -5.88 -12.93 -49.35
N HIS A 118 -5.11 -13.10 -48.26
CA HIS A 118 -4.15 -14.19 -47.93
C HIS A 118 -2.74 -14.22 -48.56
N SER A 119 -1.73 -14.33 -47.69
CA SER A 119 -0.71 -15.39 -47.78
C SER A 119 -0.01 -15.61 -46.42
N ARG A 120 0.68 -16.76 -46.29
CA ARG A 120 1.25 -17.30 -45.03
C ARG A 120 2.66 -16.79 -44.72
N ALA A 121 3.04 -16.84 -43.45
CA ALA A 121 4.35 -16.43 -42.95
C ALA A 121 5.53 -17.36 -43.35
N ARG A 122 6.74 -16.78 -43.43
CA ARG A 122 8.02 -17.47 -43.14
C ARG A 122 9.06 -16.55 -42.47
N THR A 123 9.09 -16.65 -41.13
CA THR A 123 10.27 -16.83 -40.25
C THR A 123 11.55 -15.99 -40.37
N ARG A 124 11.98 -15.51 -39.17
CA ARG A 124 13.35 -15.24 -38.66
C ARG A 124 13.98 -13.86 -38.90
N GLY A 125 13.96 -13.05 -37.83
CA GLY A 125 14.83 -11.88 -37.63
C GLY A 125 14.75 -11.36 -36.19
N ARG A 126 15.76 -11.69 -35.37
CA ARG A 126 16.09 -11.21 -34.00
C ARG A 126 15.07 -10.30 -33.29
N GLY A 127 14.52 -10.77 -32.17
CA GLY A 127 13.66 -9.98 -31.30
C GLY A 127 14.36 -8.79 -30.64
N GLY A 128 14.04 -7.58 -31.10
CA GLY A 128 14.12 -6.36 -30.28
C GLY A 128 12.83 -6.18 -29.47
N PRO A 129 12.82 -5.31 -28.45
CA PRO A 129 11.61 -5.01 -27.69
C PRO A 129 10.54 -4.39 -28.61
N VAL A 130 9.31 -4.87 -28.50
CA VAL A 130 8.16 -4.28 -29.19
C VAL A 130 7.99 -2.84 -28.69
N ALA A 131 7.98 -1.88 -29.62
CA ALA A 131 7.86 -0.48 -29.27
C ALA A 131 6.42 -0.18 -28.80
N ILE A 132 6.23 -0.10 -27.48
CA ILE A 132 4.99 0.42 -26.88
C ILE A 132 4.75 1.83 -27.49
N PRO A 133 3.54 2.14 -28.01
CA PRO A 133 3.24 3.44 -28.62
C PRO A 133 3.12 4.54 -27.56
N ILE A 134 4.26 4.95 -27.00
CA ILE A 134 4.38 5.97 -25.96
C ILE A 134 4.73 7.30 -26.63
N ARG A 135 3.77 8.25 -26.63
CA ARG A 135 4.03 9.62 -27.09
C ARG A 135 4.67 10.43 -25.96
N ASN A 136 6.00 10.43 -25.92
CA ASN A 136 6.77 11.34 -25.08
C ASN A 136 6.99 12.67 -25.79
N ARG A 137 6.56 13.77 -25.18
CA ARG A 137 6.89 15.14 -25.62
C ARG A 137 7.37 15.97 -24.44
N SER A 138 8.48 16.70 -24.64
CA SER A 138 8.86 17.79 -23.74
C SER A 138 7.88 18.95 -23.95
N VAL A 139 7.20 19.37 -22.88
CA VAL A 139 6.19 20.43 -23.00
C VAL A 139 6.87 21.79 -22.86
N LEU A 140 7.53 22.07 -21.72
CA LEU A 140 8.18 23.35 -21.43
C LEU A 140 9.40 23.21 -20.49
N ARG A 141 10.47 23.98 -20.72
CA ARG A 141 11.57 24.21 -19.74
C ARG A 141 11.12 25.19 -18.66
N LEU A 142 11.59 25.03 -17.41
CA LEU A 142 11.11 25.83 -16.27
C LEU A 142 11.28 27.34 -16.43
N ASP A 143 12.40 27.79 -16.99
CA ASP A 143 12.84 29.19 -16.98
C ASP A 143 11.91 30.15 -17.74
N ARG A 144 11.09 29.64 -18.66
CA ARG A 144 10.09 30.44 -19.39
C ARG A 144 8.87 30.71 -18.49
N LEU A 145 8.38 29.67 -17.81
CA LEU A 145 7.22 29.73 -16.91
C LEU A 145 7.50 30.45 -15.58
N LEU A 146 8.74 30.42 -15.08
CA LEU A 146 9.13 31.14 -13.86
C LEU A 146 9.09 32.67 -14.03
N ARG A 147 9.18 33.19 -15.26
CA ARG A 147 9.08 34.62 -15.56
C ARG A 147 7.63 35.08 -15.56
N GLU A 148 6.73 34.28 -16.14
CA GLU A 148 5.29 34.57 -16.21
C GLU A 148 4.63 34.59 -14.82
N SER A 149 5.05 33.72 -13.89
CA SER A 149 4.47 33.71 -12.53
C SER A 149 4.88 34.91 -11.67
N ARG A 150 5.96 35.64 -12.03
CA ARG A 150 6.35 36.88 -11.33
C ARG A 150 5.52 38.09 -11.76
N GLN A 151 4.87 38.04 -12.92
CA GLN A 151 4.06 39.14 -13.46
C GLN A 151 2.59 39.12 -12.99
N ARG A 152 2.17 38.10 -12.23
CA ARG A 152 0.78 37.97 -11.71
C ARG A 152 0.68 37.92 -10.18
N THR A 153 1.65 38.47 -9.47
CA THR A 153 1.56 38.74 -8.02
C THR A 153 1.23 40.20 -7.77
N LEU A 154 -0.07 40.53 -7.79
CA LEU A 154 -0.56 41.75 -7.14
C LEU A 154 -0.31 41.65 -5.62
N PRO A 155 0.10 42.73 -4.94
CA PRO A 155 0.30 42.71 -3.50
C PRO A 155 -1.05 42.56 -2.79
N LEU A 156 -1.28 41.42 -2.14
CA LEU A 156 -2.43 41.22 -1.27
C LEU A 156 -2.32 42.19 -0.08
N ALA A 157 -3.31 43.08 0.04
CA ALA A 157 -3.43 44.00 1.16
C ALA A 157 -3.50 43.21 2.49
N ARG A 158 -2.75 43.67 3.50
CA ARG A 158 -2.81 43.10 4.85
C ARG A 158 -4.20 43.35 5.45
N PRO A 159 -4.92 42.33 5.96
CA PRO A 159 -6.08 42.56 6.81
C PRO A 159 -5.62 43.28 8.09
N GLY A 160 -6.18 44.45 8.37
CA GLY A 160 -5.82 45.22 9.56
C GLY A 160 -6.33 44.57 10.84
N CYS A 161 -5.45 44.40 11.83
CA CYS A 161 -5.90 44.18 13.21
C CYS A 161 -6.65 45.42 13.68
N ARG A 162 -7.93 45.26 14.03
CA ARG A 162 -8.64 46.21 14.88
C ARG A 162 -8.62 45.68 16.30
N ASP A 163 -7.91 46.37 17.19
CA ASP A 163 -8.03 46.19 18.63
C ASP A 163 -9.46 46.51 19.07
N HIS A 164 -10.14 45.54 19.69
CA HIS A 164 -11.33 45.82 20.49
C HIS A 164 -11.00 45.69 21.98
N ARG A 165 -10.89 46.85 22.64
CA ARG A 165 -10.92 46.97 24.10
C ARG A 165 -12.37 47.13 24.58
N GLY A 166 -12.73 46.43 25.65
CA GLY A 166 -13.96 46.58 26.45
C GLY A 166 -14.02 45.43 27.47
N ASN A 167 -13.75 45.66 28.76
CA ASN A 167 -14.69 46.06 29.82
C ASN A 167 -15.90 45.10 29.93
N GLY A 168 -16.17 44.40 31.04
CA GLY A 168 -15.54 44.32 32.38
C GLY A 168 -16.06 43.06 33.10
N PRO A 169 -16.32 43.02 34.43
CA PRO A 169 -16.01 43.97 35.51
C PRO A 169 -15.07 43.38 36.59
N ARG A 170 -14.70 44.18 37.60
CA ARG A 170 -13.90 43.75 38.77
C ARG A 170 -14.78 43.35 39.95
N LEU A 171 -14.40 42.30 40.69
CA LEU A 171 -14.76 42.14 42.10
C LEU A 171 -13.53 41.81 42.96
N ARG A 172 -13.64 42.11 44.26
CA ARG A 172 -12.51 42.29 45.19
C ARG A 172 -12.01 40.96 45.75
N GLY A 173 -10.73 40.91 46.12
CA GLY A 173 -10.13 39.74 46.78
C GLY A 173 -9.92 39.93 48.28
N THR A 174 -9.46 38.86 48.94
CA THR A 174 -8.97 38.86 50.33
C THR A 174 -7.68 38.04 50.43
N ARG A 175 -6.74 38.54 51.25
CA ARG A 175 -5.46 37.88 51.59
C ARG A 175 -5.70 36.83 52.68
N VAL A 176 -4.85 35.79 52.77
CA VAL A 176 -4.18 35.32 54.02
C VAL A 176 -2.80 34.73 53.67
N SER A 177 -1.89 34.69 54.66
CA SER A 177 -0.43 34.63 54.57
C SER A 177 0.23 33.24 54.65
N ARG A 178 1.50 33.18 54.21
CA ARG A 178 2.50 32.13 54.53
C ARG A 178 2.69 31.91 56.03
N ARG A 179 3.03 30.67 56.45
CA ARG A 179 4.03 30.42 57.52
C ARG A 179 4.78 29.08 57.32
N ARG A 180 6.01 29.01 57.84
CA ARG A 180 6.96 27.87 57.81
C ARG A 180 7.08 27.25 59.21
N THR A 181 7.37 25.95 59.30
CA THR A 181 8.26 25.25 60.28
C THR A 181 8.37 23.78 59.83
N ARG A 182 9.49 23.03 59.71
CA ARG A 182 10.93 23.09 60.09
C ARG A 182 11.32 22.19 61.29
N THR A 183 11.76 20.95 61.01
CA THR A 183 12.66 20.02 61.76
C THR A 183 12.97 18.84 60.80
N ARG A 184 14.16 18.29 60.53
CA ARG A 184 15.55 18.28 61.06
C ARG A 184 15.88 17.21 62.13
N SER A 185 16.43 16.07 61.69
CA SER A 185 17.29 15.14 62.46
C SER A 185 18.14 14.28 61.50
N GLY A 186 19.29 13.77 61.97
CA GLY A 186 20.38 13.19 61.17
C GLY A 186 20.55 11.65 61.25
N PRO A 187 21.71 11.11 60.80
CA PRO A 187 21.86 9.70 60.41
C PRO A 187 22.53 8.79 61.46
N VAL A 188 22.53 7.47 61.20
CA VAL A 188 23.32 6.44 61.92
C VAL A 188 24.02 5.52 60.90
N TRP A 189 25.22 5.03 61.26
CA TRP A 189 26.12 4.18 60.45
C TRP A 189 26.37 2.81 61.13
N ALA A 190 27.13 1.95 60.42
CA ALA A 190 27.64 0.62 60.81
C ALA A 190 26.72 -0.59 60.48
N GLY A 191 27.25 -1.78 60.14
CA GLY A 191 28.66 -2.20 60.07
C GLY A 191 28.90 -3.35 59.08
N ALA A 192 30.15 -3.83 58.99
CA ALA A 192 30.60 -4.80 57.98
C ALA A 192 30.97 -6.17 58.56
N SER A 193 30.83 -7.23 57.77
CA SER A 193 31.48 -8.54 57.97
C SER A 193 31.82 -9.19 56.62
N ARG A 194 32.80 -10.11 56.59
CA ARG A 194 33.54 -10.49 55.37
C ARG A 194 33.92 -11.98 55.38
N ARG A 195 34.03 -12.59 54.18
CA ARG A 195 34.71 -13.88 53.82
C ARG A 195 33.94 -15.21 54.12
N PRO A 196 34.33 -16.35 53.52
CA PRO A 196 34.54 -16.56 52.06
C PRO A 196 34.10 -17.96 51.53
N GLY A 197 34.07 -18.16 50.21
CA GLY A 197 34.27 -19.49 49.60
C GLY A 197 33.52 -19.78 48.29
N GLY A 198 34.17 -20.52 47.36
CA GLY A 198 33.44 -21.47 46.50
C GLY A 198 33.36 -21.27 44.97
N SER A 199 34.51 -21.35 44.27
CA SER A 199 34.65 -21.88 42.89
C SER A 199 34.08 -21.14 41.66
N CYS A 200 34.75 -21.34 40.52
CA CYS A 200 34.42 -20.79 39.21
C CYS A 200 33.52 -21.72 38.38
N ALA A 201 32.64 -21.15 37.55
CA ALA A 201 32.19 -21.78 36.31
C ALA A 201 31.95 -20.70 35.24
N LEU A 202 32.46 -20.92 34.03
CA LEU A 202 32.38 -20.00 32.89
C LEU A 202 31.14 -20.27 32.03
N GLY A 203 30.62 -19.22 31.39
CA GLY A 203 29.81 -19.33 30.16
C GLY A 203 28.33 -19.01 30.32
N GLY A 204 27.85 -18.00 29.57
CA GLY A 204 26.42 -17.71 29.43
C GLY A 204 25.98 -16.34 29.96
N ALA A 205 26.58 -15.25 29.49
CA ALA A 205 26.11 -13.90 29.77
C ALA A 205 24.76 -13.63 29.07
N ARG A 206 23.67 -14.05 29.73
CA ARG A 206 22.29 -13.70 29.39
C ARG A 206 22.16 -12.18 29.56
N LEU A 207 22.08 -11.44 28.46
CA LEU A 207 21.97 -9.97 28.43
C LEU A 207 20.72 -9.51 29.20
N THR A 208 20.90 -9.19 30.47
CA THR A 208 19.88 -8.63 31.35
C THR A 208 19.79 -7.12 31.11
N LEU A 209 18.63 -6.66 30.65
CA LEU A 209 18.30 -5.24 30.56
C LEU A 209 18.17 -4.65 31.97
N VAL A 210 19.29 -4.17 32.52
CA VAL A 210 19.36 -3.42 33.77
C VAL A 210 19.85 -2.00 33.48
N GLY A 211 19.13 -1.01 34.00
CA GLY A 211 19.42 0.41 33.80
C GLY A 211 18.50 1.04 32.76
N GLY A 212 17.52 1.81 33.24
CA GLY A 212 16.83 2.77 32.38
C GLY A 212 17.83 3.83 31.90
N LEU A 213 17.70 4.26 30.64
CA LEU A 213 18.56 5.27 30.03
C LEU A 213 18.69 6.52 30.93
N ASP A 214 19.89 6.77 31.41
CA ASP A 214 20.22 7.88 32.30
C ASP A 214 19.81 9.23 31.70
N ALA A 215 19.17 10.07 32.52
CA ALA A 215 18.73 11.40 32.12
C ALA A 215 19.94 12.33 31.88
N GLU A 216 20.98 12.22 32.71
CA GLU A 216 22.21 13.01 32.56
C GLU A 216 22.91 12.68 31.24
N PHE A 217 22.97 11.41 30.83
CA PHE A 217 23.45 11.02 29.51
C PHE A 217 22.66 11.66 28.36
N VAL A 218 21.32 11.68 28.44
CA VAL A 218 20.49 12.24 27.36
C VAL A 218 20.66 13.76 27.27
N GLU A 219 20.76 14.44 28.40
CA GLU A 219 20.97 15.88 28.46
C GLU A 219 22.39 16.28 28.00
N ALA A 220 23.42 15.54 28.42
CA ALA A 220 24.80 15.74 27.98
C ALA A 220 24.98 15.47 26.47
N LEU A 221 24.35 14.40 25.95
CA LEU A 221 24.34 14.10 24.51
C LEU A 221 23.58 15.16 23.71
N ALA A 222 22.46 15.68 24.23
CA ALA A 222 21.73 16.78 23.61
C ALA A 222 22.54 18.09 23.61
N GLY A 223 23.28 18.36 24.69
CA GLY A 223 24.22 19.49 24.80
C GLY A 223 25.29 19.46 23.70
N GLU A 224 26.11 18.40 23.66
CA GLU A 224 27.16 18.22 22.64
C GLU A 224 26.63 18.39 21.20
N ILE A 225 25.42 17.88 20.91
CA ILE A 225 24.86 17.92 19.56
C ILE A 225 24.26 19.29 19.19
N ARG A 226 23.88 20.11 20.17
CA ARG A 226 23.56 21.54 19.94
C ARG A 226 24.82 22.32 19.56
N ASP A 227 25.92 22.09 20.27
CA ASP A 227 27.18 22.82 20.05
C ASP A 227 27.91 22.33 18.79
N ARG A 228 27.86 21.01 18.52
CA ARG A 228 28.46 20.37 17.34
C ARG A 228 27.53 19.32 16.74
N ARG A 229 26.65 19.77 15.84
CA ARG A 229 25.73 18.90 15.10
C ARG A 229 26.48 17.90 14.20
N PRO A 230 26.32 16.57 14.37
CA PRO A 230 26.98 15.58 13.52
C PRO A 230 26.57 15.69 12.05
N ALA A 231 27.54 15.61 11.14
CA ALA A 231 27.33 15.72 9.69
C ALA A 231 26.77 14.43 9.06
N SER A 232 26.94 13.28 9.73
CA SER A 232 26.45 11.98 9.26
C SER A 232 25.92 11.10 10.39
N LYS A 233 25.18 10.05 10.03
CA LYS A 233 24.74 9.01 10.98
C LYS A 233 25.93 8.32 11.64
N ASP A 234 27.01 8.07 10.91
CA ASP A 234 28.22 7.41 11.44
C ASP A 234 29.03 8.33 12.37
N GLU A 235 28.98 9.65 12.18
CA GLU A 235 29.50 10.60 13.17
C GLU A 235 28.60 10.63 14.41
N PHE A 236 27.27 10.64 14.26
CA PHE A 236 26.33 10.56 15.37
C PHE A 236 26.52 9.26 16.20
N GLU A 237 26.67 8.09 15.56
CA GLU A 237 26.94 6.83 16.28
C GLU A 237 28.28 6.87 17.03
N ARG A 238 29.31 7.52 16.48
CA ARG A 238 30.60 7.75 17.17
C ARG A 238 30.47 8.67 18.38
N VAL A 239 29.69 9.76 18.26
CA VAL A 239 29.38 10.65 19.39
C VAL A 239 28.59 9.90 20.48
N LYS A 240 27.56 9.14 20.09
CA LYS A 240 26.76 8.30 21.00
C LYS A 240 27.60 7.26 21.74
N LEU A 241 28.53 6.58 21.04
CA LEU A 241 29.48 5.64 21.65
C LEU A 241 30.41 6.32 22.67
N ARG A 242 30.95 7.51 22.34
CA ARG A 242 31.82 8.29 23.22
C ARG A 242 31.11 8.69 24.52
N PHE A 243 29.89 9.22 24.42
CA PHE A 243 29.10 9.60 25.59
C PHE A 243 28.63 8.38 26.40
N ALA A 244 28.25 7.27 25.75
CA ALA A 244 27.87 6.05 26.46
C ALA A 244 29.01 5.47 27.30
N ARG A 245 30.26 5.60 26.82
CA ARG A 245 31.48 5.25 27.60
C ARG A 245 31.72 6.22 28.76
N ALA A 246 31.57 7.53 28.54
CA ALA A 246 31.75 8.55 29.59
C ALA A 246 30.77 8.35 30.76
N HIS A 247 29.50 8.09 30.46
CA HIS A 247 28.44 7.80 31.44
C HIS A 247 28.39 6.32 31.90
N ARG A 248 29.40 5.50 31.52
CA ARG A 248 29.54 4.09 31.92
C ARG A 248 28.27 3.23 31.70
N LEU A 249 27.52 3.50 30.62
CA LEU A 249 26.31 2.74 30.30
C LEU A 249 26.65 1.28 29.96
N GLY A 250 25.88 0.33 30.51
CA GLY A 250 26.04 -1.12 30.26
C GLY A 250 25.73 -1.56 28.83
N GLY A 251 25.30 -0.64 27.96
CA GLY A 251 25.04 -0.88 26.54
C GLY A 251 24.77 0.42 25.79
N LEU A 252 24.88 0.38 24.46
CA LEU A 252 24.55 1.51 23.60
C LEU A 252 23.02 1.69 23.52
N PRO A 253 22.45 2.84 23.91
CA PRO A 253 21.01 3.06 23.83
C PRO A 253 20.53 3.15 22.38
N SER A 254 19.31 2.68 22.15
CA SER A 254 18.65 2.82 20.84
C SER A 254 18.25 4.27 20.58
N ASP A 255 18.26 4.68 19.31
CA ASP A 255 17.88 6.05 18.92
C ASP A 255 16.45 6.39 19.33
N ALA A 256 15.56 5.38 19.37
CA ALA A 256 14.18 5.54 19.86
C ALA A 256 14.13 5.87 21.36
N ALA A 257 14.95 5.21 22.18
CA ALA A 257 15.01 5.50 23.62
C ALA A 257 15.60 6.90 23.90
N ILE A 258 16.55 7.35 23.06
CA ILE A 258 17.08 8.72 23.10
C ILE A 258 15.97 9.73 22.73
N LEU A 259 15.28 9.53 21.59
CA LEU A 259 14.17 10.38 21.15
C LEU A 259 13.06 10.52 22.18
N GLU A 260 12.74 9.43 22.87
CA GLU A 260 11.66 9.40 23.86
C GLU A 260 11.95 10.29 25.08
N ARG A 261 13.21 10.36 25.52
CA ARG A 261 13.65 11.09 26.73
C ARG A 261 14.20 12.49 26.46
N MET A 262 14.61 12.78 25.22
CA MET A 262 15.14 14.08 24.81
C MET A 262 14.12 15.23 25.00
N PRO A 263 14.52 16.45 25.42
CA PRO A 263 13.60 17.58 25.52
C PRO A 263 12.93 17.91 24.18
N ARG A 264 11.66 18.36 24.20
CA ARG A 264 10.88 18.60 22.97
C ARG A 264 11.51 19.64 22.04
N ALA A 265 12.21 20.64 22.57
CA ALA A 265 12.90 21.66 21.78
C ALA A 265 14.04 21.06 20.94
N ASP A 266 14.85 20.19 21.54
CA ASP A 266 16.03 19.60 20.89
C ASP A 266 15.66 18.51 19.87
N ARG A 267 14.52 17.84 20.06
CA ARG A 267 14.00 16.82 19.12
C ARG A 267 13.89 17.34 17.69
N GLU A 268 13.42 18.57 17.47
CA GLU A 268 13.15 19.05 16.11
C GLU A 268 14.44 19.20 15.27
N GLY A 269 15.56 19.59 15.89
CA GLY A 269 16.87 19.66 15.23
C GLY A 269 17.53 18.28 15.02
N MET A 270 17.15 17.28 15.82
CA MET A 270 17.77 15.94 15.85
C MET A 270 16.94 14.83 15.19
N LYS A 271 15.67 15.08 14.87
CA LYS A 271 14.75 14.13 14.20
C LYS A 271 15.40 13.40 13.03
N ASP A 272 16.07 14.10 12.12
CA ASP A 272 16.65 13.47 10.93
C ASP A 272 17.85 12.53 11.22
N LEU A 273 18.60 12.76 12.30
CA LEU A 273 19.73 11.92 12.75
C LEU A 273 19.30 10.71 13.59
N LEU A 274 18.22 10.87 14.37
CA LEU A 274 17.70 9.84 15.28
C LEU A 274 16.55 8.99 14.67
N ARG A 275 15.96 9.40 13.54
CA ARG A 275 14.82 8.69 12.93
C ARG A 275 15.19 7.27 12.48
N VAL A 276 14.56 6.29 13.13
CA VAL A 276 14.79 4.86 12.89
C VAL A 276 14.09 4.39 11.61
N LYS A 277 14.87 3.86 10.65
CA LYS A 277 14.39 3.39 9.32
C LYS A 277 13.81 4.55 8.46
N PRO A 278 14.63 5.54 8.05
CA PRO A 278 14.17 6.76 7.37
C PRO A 278 13.37 6.50 6.08
N ALA A 279 13.63 5.39 5.38
CA ALA A 279 12.88 4.95 4.22
C ALA A 279 11.35 4.83 4.43
N ARG A 280 10.88 4.67 5.67
CA ARG A 280 9.45 4.60 6.02
C ARG A 280 8.67 5.88 5.72
N THR A 281 9.32 7.04 5.74
CA THR A 281 8.70 8.35 5.44
C THR A 281 9.59 9.21 4.53
N ALA A 282 10.42 8.58 3.69
CA ALA A 282 11.26 9.28 2.71
C ALA A 282 10.44 10.12 1.72
N SER A 283 9.19 9.72 1.45
CA SER A 283 8.22 10.46 0.63
C SER A 283 7.51 11.61 1.37
N GLY A 284 7.78 11.83 2.65
CA GLY A 284 7.09 12.81 3.50
C GLY A 284 5.66 12.42 3.89
N VAL A 285 5.36 11.11 3.95
CA VAL A 285 4.04 10.55 4.29
C VAL A 285 4.21 9.33 5.19
N ALA A 286 3.44 9.26 6.28
CA ALA A 286 3.36 8.11 7.16
C ALA A 286 2.46 7.02 6.57
N VAL A 287 2.95 5.78 6.47
CA VAL A 287 2.11 4.64 6.07
C VAL A 287 1.56 3.96 7.32
N VAL A 288 0.25 4.01 7.47
CA VAL A 288 -0.52 3.34 8.52
C VAL A 288 -1.22 2.14 7.88
N THR A 289 -1.17 1.01 8.56
CA THR A 289 -1.66 -0.26 8.03
C THR A 289 -2.43 -0.94 9.15
N VAL A 290 -3.68 -1.27 8.85
CA VAL A 290 -4.66 -1.87 9.74
C VAL A 290 -5.21 -3.14 9.09
N MET A 291 -5.66 -4.10 9.89
CA MET A 291 -6.29 -5.33 9.38
C MET A 291 -7.73 -5.42 9.87
N THR A 292 -8.61 -5.89 9.01
CA THR A 292 -9.96 -6.32 9.41
C THR A 292 -9.89 -7.55 10.31
N ALA A 293 -11.03 -7.86 10.95
CA ALA A 293 -11.20 -9.14 11.63
C ALA A 293 -11.02 -10.34 10.67
N PRO A 294 -10.75 -11.55 11.19
CA PRO A 294 -10.66 -12.76 10.38
C PRO A 294 -12.00 -13.10 9.72
N HIS A 295 -12.08 -12.89 8.40
CA HIS A 295 -13.20 -13.34 7.56
C HIS A 295 -12.71 -14.34 6.51
N GLY A 296 -13.59 -15.25 6.09
CA GLY A 296 -13.34 -16.16 4.98
C GLY A 296 -13.48 -15.43 3.64
N CYS A 297 -12.69 -15.82 2.64
CA CYS A 297 -12.89 -15.37 1.27
C CYS A 297 -14.13 -16.06 0.66
N PRO A 298 -14.96 -15.37 -0.15
CA PRO A 298 -16.21 -15.95 -0.68
C PRO A 298 -16.03 -17.26 -1.47
N HIS A 299 -14.99 -17.34 -2.31
CA HIS A 299 -14.62 -18.52 -3.10
C HIS A 299 -13.88 -19.64 -2.32
N GLY A 300 -13.68 -19.52 -1.01
CA GLY A 300 -12.80 -20.41 -0.24
C GLY A 300 -11.32 -19.98 -0.25
N VAL A 301 -10.41 -20.94 -0.10
CA VAL A 301 -8.98 -20.68 0.17
C VAL A 301 -8.10 -21.05 -1.03
N CYS A 302 -7.39 -20.06 -1.59
CA CYS A 302 -6.42 -20.31 -2.67
C CYS A 302 -5.28 -21.24 -2.22
N THR A 303 -4.74 -22.06 -3.12
CA THR A 303 -3.73 -23.10 -2.84
C THR A 303 -2.52 -22.61 -2.01
N TYR A 304 -2.07 -21.37 -2.25
CA TYR A 304 -0.90 -20.76 -1.61
C TYR A 304 -1.22 -19.87 -0.38
N CYS A 305 -2.50 -19.67 -0.04
CA CYS A 305 -2.89 -18.70 1.01
C CYS A 305 -2.71 -19.28 2.42
N PRO A 306 -1.81 -18.74 3.27
CA PRO A 306 -1.74 -19.11 4.67
C PRO A 306 -2.88 -18.45 5.46
N GLY A 307 -3.00 -18.81 6.74
CA GLY A 307 -3.91 -18.12 7.66
C GLY A 307 -5.39 -18.38 7.38
N GLY A 308 -6.20 -17.37 7.72
CA GLY A 308 -7.66 -17.39 7.63
C GLY A 308 -8.32 -17.69 8.98
N PRO A 309 -9.66 -17.60 9.06
CA PRO A 309 -10.42 -17.70 10.31
C PRO A 309 -10.10 -18.94 11.16
N ARG A 310 -9.80 -20.07 10.51
CA ARG A 310 -9.36 -21.34 11.16
C ARG A 310 -8.11 -21.22 12.04
N PHE A 311 -7.33 -20.15 11.88
CA PHE A 311 -6.14 -19.84 12.68
C PHE A 311 -6.26 -18.51 13.44
N GLY A 312 -7.45 -17.90 13.50
CA GLY A 312 -7.67 -16.60 14.15
C GLY A 312 -7.00 -15.40 13.46
N THR A 313 -6.59 -15.55 12.20
CA THR A 313 -5.87 -14.51 11.42
C THR A 313 -6.64 -14.13 10.15
N PRO A 314 -6.51 -12.90 9.63
CA PRO A 314 -7.05 -12.53 8.33
C PRO A 314 -6.46 -13.41 7.22
N GLN A 315 -7.24 -13.68 6.17
CA GLN A 315 -6.78 -14.58 5.11
C GLN A 315 -5.49 -14.05 4.46
N SER A 316 -4.57 -14.96 4.18
CA SER A 316 -3.23 -14.72 3.63
C SER A 316 -2.17 -14.25 4.63
N TYR A 317 -2.47 -14.11 5.93
CA TYR A 317 -1.53 -13.67 6.97
C TYR A 317 -1.26 -14.76 8.02
N LEU A 318 -0.04 -14.80 8.55
CA LEU A 318 0.38 -15.82 9.53
C LEU A 318 0.13 -15.41 10.99
N GLY A 319 -0.05 -14.12 11.26
CA GLY A 319 -0.14 -13.58 12.62
C GLY A 319 1.22 -13.13 13.18
N THR A 320 2.34 -13.59 12.59
CA THR A 320 3.70 -13.19 12.96
C THR A 320 4.09 -11.81 12.41
N GLU A 321 3.33 -11.26 11.47
CA GLU A 321 3.63 -9.97 10.83
C GLU A 321 3.37 -8.79 11.78
N PRO A 322 4.17 -7.69 11.73
CA PRO A 322 4.01 -6.54 12.65
C PRO A 322 2.69 -5.76 12.53
N ALA A 323 1.92 -5.99 11.46
CA ALA A 323 0.55 -5.48 11.31
C ALA A 323 -0.47 -6.47 11.92
N ALA A 324 -0.30 -7.78 11.68
CA ALA A 324 -1.17 -8.82 12.21
C ALA A 324 -1.13 -8.92 13.73
N ARG A 325 0.06 -8.87 14.34
CA ARG A 325 0.18 -8.79 15.82
C ARG A 325 -0.59 -7.60 16.39
N ARG A 326 -0.40 -6.39 15.83
CA ARG A 326 -1.13 -5.19 16.28
C ARG A 326 -2.65 -5.33 16.13
N ALA A 327 -3.11 -5.99 15.07
CA ALA A 327 -4.53 -6.25 14.89
C ALA A 327 -5.05 -7.17 16.00
N ALA A 328 -4.35 -8.27 16.30
CA ALA A 328 -4.68 -9.16 17.41
C ALA A 328 -4.59 -8.48 18.79
N ASP A 329 -3.53 -7.70 19.06
CA ASP A 329 -3.31 -6.94 20.30
C ASP A 329 -4.44 -5.94 20.60
N HIS A 330 -5.15 -5.47 19.55
CA HIS A 330 -6.27 -4.55 19.64
C HIS A 330 -7.62 -5.23 19.30
N HIS A 331 -7.71 -6.57 19.31
CA HIS A 331 -8.91 -7.34 19.00
C HIS A 331 -9.60 -6.93 17.68
N TYR A 332 -8.78 -6.56 16.68
CA TYR A 332 -9.19 -6.05 15.37
C TYR A 332 -9.98 -4.72 15.38
N ASP A 333 -10.01 -3.98 16.51
CA ASP A 333 -10.59 -2.63 16.57
C ASP A 333 -9.84 -1.66 15.64
N PRO A 334 -10.51 -1.05 14.65
CA PRO A 334 -9.90 -0.10 13.73
C PRO A 334 -9.31 1.14 14.42
N ARG A 335 -9.95 1.63 15.49
CA ARG A 335 -9.55 2.87 16.18
C ARG A 335 -8.25 2.67 16.96
N GLY A 336 -8.20 1.64 17.80
CA GLY A 336 -7.05 1.25 18.60
C GLY A 336 -5.85 0.88 17.73
N GLN A 337 -6.03 0.07 16.67
CA GLN A 337 -4.98 -0.22 15.70
C GLN A 337 -4.38 1.05 15.09
N THR A 338 -5.23 2.00 14.69
CA THR A 338 -4.82 3.24 14.03
C THR A 338 -4.06 4.16 14.99
N ALA A 339 -4.62 4.45 16.17
CA ALA A 339 -4.00 5.30 17.19
C ALA A 339 -2.64 4.74 17.64
N SER A 340 -2.60 3.45 18.02
CA SER A 340 -1.37 2.72 18.38
C SER A 340 -0.30 2.80 17.30
N ARG A 341 -0.69 2.75 16.02
CA ARG A 341 0.25 2.85 14.90
C ARG A 341 0.78 4.28 14.70
N ILE A 342 -0.06 5.31 14.88
CA ILE A 342 0.35 6.72 14.83
C ILE A 342 1.34 7.02 15.96
N GLU A 343 1.00 6.70 17.21
CA GLU A 343 1.87 6.89 18.37
C GLU A 343 3.22 6.17 18.21
N ALA A 344 3.20 4.92 17.71
CA ALA A 344 4.41 4.16 17.47
C ALA A 344 5.33 4.82 16.44
N LEU A 345 4.78 5.50 15.42
CA LEU A 345 5.56 6.27 14.45
C LEU A 345 6.12 7.58 15.04
N GLN A 346 5.31 8.29 15.83
CA GLN A 346 5.74 9.50 16.52
C GLN A 346 6.89 9.22 17.51
N ARG A 347 6.79 8.12 18.28
CA ARG A 347 7.85 7.67 19.21
C ARG A 347 9.20 7.40 18.54
N ILE A 348 9.20 6.94 17.28
CA ILE A 348 10.45 6.74 16.50
C ILE A 348 10.82 7.93 15.59
N GLY A 349 10.27 9.12 15.85
CA GLY A 349 10.69 10.36 15.19
C GLY A 349 10.14 10.57 13.78
N HIS A 350 9.03 9.92 13.42
CA HIS A 350 8.35 10.13 12.15
C HIS A 350 7.17 11.10 12.30
N ASP A 351 7.11 12.11 11.43
CA ASP A 351 5.94 13.00 11.35
C ASP A 351 4.74 12.23 10.80
N THR A 352 3.56 12.45 11.41
CA THR A 352 2.29 11.80 11.04
C THR A 352 1.24 12.80 10.55
N ASP A 353 1.65 14.01 10.15
CA ASP A 353 0.76 15.07 9.66
C ASP A 353 0.02 14.70 8.37
N LYS A 354 0.58 13.74 7.63
CA LYS A 354 0.06 13.16 6.39
C LYS A 354 0.14 11.63 6.45
N VAL A 355 -1.00 10.97 6.36
CA VAL A 355 -1.16 9.51 6.46
C VAL A 355 -1.67 8.93 5.14
N ASP A 356 -0.99 7.89 4.63
CA ASP A 356 -1.52 6.95 3.62
C ASP A 356 -1.98 5.70 4.38
N LEU A 357 -3.30 5.55 4.51
CA LEU A 357 -3.95 4.47 5.26
C LEU A 357 -4.16 3.27 4.32
N ILE A 358 -3.83 2.07 4.79
CA ILE A 358 -3.97 0.82 4.05
C ILE A 358 -4.80 -0.15 4.89
N VAL A 359 -5.95 -0.56 4.36
CA VAL A 359 -6.79 -1.62 4.93
C VAL A 359 -6.39 -2.95 4.30
N LEU A 360 -5.90 -3.86 5.14
CA LEU A 360 -5.55 -5.23 4.75
C LEU A 360 -6.70 -6.18 5.11
N GLY A 361 -6.86 -7.21 4.28
CA GLY A 361 -7.90 -8.23 4.42
C GLY A 361 -8.10 -9.05 3.14
N GLY A 362 -7.65 -8.54 1.98
CA GLY A 362 -7.62 -9.26 0.70
C GLY A 362 -8.97 -9.41 -0.01
N THR A 363 -10.07 -9.37 0.75
CA THR A 363 -11.47 -9.36 0.28
C THR A 363 -12.29 -8.31 1.03
N PHE A 364 -11.70 -7.14 1.35
CA PHE A 364 -12.39 -6.12 2.16
C PHE A 364 -13.75 -5.72 1.57
N THR A 365 -13.83 -5.59 0.24
CA THR A 365 -15.07 -5.19 -0.45
C THR A 365 -16.14 -6.28 -0.50
N ALA A 366 -15.81 -7.53 -0.17
CA ALA A 366 -16.79 -8.61 -0.03
C ALA A 366 -17.43 -8.69 1.37
N LEU A 367 -17.00 -7.83 2.30
CA LEU A 367 -17.60 -7.72 3.63
C LEU A 367 -18.87 -6.85 3.58
N GLU A 368 -19.78 -7.04 4.53
CA GLU A 368 -21.02 -6.27 4.61
C GLU A 368 -20.76 -4.75 4.65
N ALA A 369 -21.60 -3.96 3.98
CA ALA A 369 -21.43 -2.52 3.87
C ALA A 369 -21.34 -1.82 5.25
N GLY A 370 -22.17 -2.23 6.22
CA GLY A 370 -22.13 -1.71 7.59
C GLY A 370 -20.80 -1.99 8.31
N TYR A 371 -20.22 -3.18 8.13
CA TYR A 371 -18.89 -3.49 8.67
C TYR A 371 -17.81 -2.63 8.00
N ARG A 372 -17.86 -2.47 6.67
CA ARG A 372 -16.91 -1.65 5.91
C ARG A 372 -16.95 -0.18 6.35
N GLU A 373 -18.15 0.38 6.51
CA GLU A 373 -18.34 1.76 7.01
C GLU A 373 -17.81 1.89 8.45
N TRP A 374 -18.25 1.02 9.37
CA TRP A 374 -17.79 1.02 10.77
C TRP A 374 -16.26 0.95 10.86
N PHE A 375 -15.65 0.05 10.08
CA PHE A 375 -14.20 -0.15 10.10
C PHE A 375 -13.44 1.09 9.63
N VAL A 376 -13.85 1.70 8.52
CA VAL A 376 -13.20 2.91 8.00
C VAL A 376 -13.49 4.13 8.87
N LYS A 377 -14.71 4.28 9.40
CA LYS A 377 -15.08 5.31 10.40
C LYS A 377 -14.13 5.22 11.60
N GLY A 378 -13.98 4.03 12.20
CA GLY A 378 -13.09 3.83 13.35
C GLY A 378 -11.62 4.16 13.04
N CYS A 379 -11.16 3.93 11.81
CA CYS A 379 -9.83 4.39 11.38
C CYS A 379 -9.75 5.92 11.35
N PHE A 380 -10.76 6.62 10.80
CA PHE A 380 -10.82 8.08 10.85
C PHE A 380 -10.88 8.61 12.29
N ASP A 381 -11.67 8.00 13.17
CA ASP A 381 -11.74 8.34 14.59
C ASP A 381 -10.38 8.17 15.29
N GLY A 382 -9.62 7.13 14.95
CA GLY A 382 -8.25 6.92 15.42
C GLY A 382 -7.24 7.95 14.89
N LEU A 383 -7.47 8.54 13.72
CA LEU A 383 -6.68 9.67 13.18
C LEU A 383 -7.10 11.04 13.76
N ASN A 384 -8.38 11.18 14.09
CA ASN A 384 -8.98 12.40 14.65
C ASN A 384 -8.72 12.53 16.16
N GLY A 385 -8.54 11.40 16.87
CA GLY A 385 -8.35 11.33 18.32
C GLY A 385 -9.65 11.25 19.13
N PHE A 386 -10.81 11.35 18.47
CA PHE A 386 -12.14 11.28 19.08
C PHE A 386 -13.08 10.46 18.18
N GLU A 387 -14.20 10.00 18.74
CA GLU A 387 -15.21 9.25 18.00
C GLU A 387 -16.28 10.18 17.42
N ALA A 388 -16.48 10.14 16.09
CA ALA A 388 -17.54 10.87 15.42
C ALA A 388 -18.87 10.08 15.39
N SER A 389 -19.98 10.75 15.09
CA SER A 389 -21.31 10.13 15.04
C SER A 389 -21.53 9.19 13.84
N ASN A 390 -20.89 9.46 12.71
CA ASN A 390 -20.95 8.64 11.48
C ASN A 390 -19.70 8.87 10.62
N LEU A 391 -19.52 8.08 9.56
CA LEU A 391 -18.37 8.21 8.66
C LEU A 391 -18.26 9.61 8.03
N THR A 392 -19.37 10.23 7.63
CA THR A 392 -19.36 11.57 7.03
C THR A 392 -18.81 12.62 7.98
N ALA A 393 -19.19 12.57 9.27
CA ALA A 393 -18.65 13.43 10.32
C ALA A 393 -17.16 13.13 10.60
N ALA A 394 -16.78 11.84 10.63
CA ALA A 394 -15.38 11.42 10.83
C ALA A 394 -14.47 11.94 9.70
N GLN A 395 -14.93 11.86 8.45
CA GLN A 395 -14.26 12.42 7.28
C GLN A 395 -14.15 13.95 7.37
N ALA A 396 -15.26 14.65 7.68
CA ALA A 396 -15.28 16.11 7.75
C ALA A 396 -14.29 16.65 8.80
N ALA A 397 -14.22 16.02 9.97
CA ALA A 397 -13.22 16.35 10.99
C ALA A 397 -11.78 16.08 10.54
N ASN A 398 -11.56 15.01 9.75
CA ASN A 398 -10.22 14.62 9.32
C ASN A 398 -9.59 15.59 8.30
N GLU A 399 -10.38 16.41 7.61
CA GLU A 399 -9.86 17.40 6.65
C GLU A 399 -8.91 18.43 7.30
N SER A 400 -9.10 18.71 8.59
CA SER A 400 -8.29 19.61 9.42
C SER A 400 -7.63 18.97 10.64
N ALA A 401 -7.70 17.63 10.78
CA ALA A 401 -7.11 16.92 11.91
C ALA A 401 -5.57 17.04 11.96
N ALA A 402 -4.97 16.70 13.11
CA ALA A 402 -3.52 16.68 13.26
C ALA A 402 -2.86 15.58 12.41
N SER A 403 -3.48 14.40 12.28
CA SER A 403 -3.03 13.31 11.39
C SER A 403 -4.03 13.13 10.25
N ARG A 404 -3.74 13.74 9.09
CA ARG A 404 -4.68 13.80 7.97
C ARG A 404 -4.55 12.60 7.05
N CYS A 405 -5.66 11.93 6.74
CA CYS A 405 -5.73 10.85 5.77
C CYS A 405 -5.64 11.42 4.35
N ILE A 406 -4.42 11.49 3.81
CA ILE A 406 -4.15 12.02 2.47
C ILE A 406 -4.37 10.98 1.35
N GLY A 407 -4.60 9.72 1.74
CA GLY A 407 -4.97 8.62 0.86
C GLY A 407 -5.44 7.42 1.68
N LEU A 408 -6.52 6.79 1.22
CA LEU A 408 -6.95 5.47 1.69
C LEU A 408 -6.74 4.46 0.56
N THR A 409 -6.28 3.27 0.93
CA THR A 409 -6.01 2.12 0.07
C THR A 409 -6.81 0.91 0.54
N ILE A 410 -7.52 0.28 -0.38
CA ILE A 410 -8.25 -0.96 -0.16
C ILE A 410 -7.58 -2.09 -0.97
N GLU A 411 -7.20 -3.18 -0.31
CA GLU A 411 -6.80 -4.42 -0.98
C GLU A 411 -8.03 -5.31 -1.24
N THR A 412 -8.21 -5.78 -2.48
CA THR A 412 -9.32 -6.69 -2.82
C THR A 412 -9.00 -7.66 -3.97
N LYS A 413 -9.89 -8.64 -4.21
CA LYS A 413 -9.87 -9.49 -5.40
C LYS A 413 -10.62 -8.81 -6.56
N PRO A 414 -10.25 -9.07 -7.83
CA PRO A 414 -10.97 -8.56 -8.99
C PRO A 414 -12.46 -8.91 -9.02
N ASP A 415 -12.85 -10.15 -8.71
CA ASP A 415 -14.24 -10.61 -8.64
C ASP A 415 -15.10 -9.90 -7.58
N CYS A 416 -14.47 -9.22 -6.61
CA CYS A 416 -15.14 -8.44 -5.57
C CYS A 416 -15.11 -6.92 -5.86
N PHE A 417 -14.89 -6.52 -7.13
CA PHE A 417 -14.74 -5.12 -7.53
C PHE A 417 -15.32 -4.85 -8.94
N LEU A 418 -16.50 -5.43 -9.21
CA LEU A 418 -17.15 -5.42 -10.52
C LEU A 418 -18.49 -4.64 -10.54
N GLY A 419 -18.92 -4.05 -9.42
CA GLY A 419 -20.19 -3.34 -9.35
C GLY A 419 -20.20 -2.22 -8.31
N VAL A 420 -21.17 -2.27 -7.39
CA VAL A 420 -21.44 -1.21 -6.40
C VAL A 420 -20.26 -0.95 -5.46
N GLU A 421 -19.39 -1.94 -5.28
CA GLU A 421 -18.22 -1.88 -4.39
C GLU A 421 -17.23 -0.79 -4.80
N VAL A 422 -17.22 -0.42 -6.09
CA VAL A 422 -16.40 0.65 -6.65
C VAL A 422 -16.86 2.02 -6.12
N ALA A 423 -18.17 2.26 -6.14
CA ALA A 423 -18.77 3.50 -5.64
C ALA A 423 -18.71 3.58 -4.11
N GLU A 424 -19.08 2.50 -3.42
CA GLU A 424 -18.97 2.41 -1.96
C GLU A 424 -17.53 2.68 -1.49
N SER A 425 -16.52 2.14 -2.19
CA SER A 425 -15.11 2.39 -1.86
C SER A 425 -14.74 3.88 -1.98
N LEU A 426 -15.27 4.59 -2.97
CA LEU A 426 -15.08 6.05 -3.09
C LEU A 426 -15.76 6.81 -1.95
N ASP A 427 -16.96 6.39 -1.52
CA ASP A 427 -17.69 7.01 -0.41
C ASP A 427 -17.01 6.78 0.96
N LEU A 428 -16.37 5.62 1.15
CA LEU A 428 -15.41 5.37 2.25
C LEU A 428 -14.22 6.35 2.23
N GLY A 429 -13.96 7.02 1.10
CA GLY A 429 -12.86 7.94 0.89
C GLY A 429 -11.62 7.29 0.27
N ALA A 430 -11.76 6.10 -0.35
CA ALA A 430 -10.66 5.43 -1.02
C ALA A 430 -10.10 6.27 -2.16
N THR A 431 -8.79 6.20 -2.33
CA THR A 431 -8.09 6.85 -3.44
C THR A 431 -7.32 5.84 -4.29
N ARG A 432 -7.04 4.66 -3.74
CA ARG A 432 -6.30 3.56 -4.38
C ARG A 432 -7.01 2.24 -4.11
N VAL A 433 -7.15 1.42 -5.14
CA VAL A 433 -7.47 -0.01 -5.01
C VAL A 433 -6.25 -0.82 -5.42
N GLU A 434 -6.01 -1.93 -4.74
CA GLU A 434 -4.93 -2.86 -5.07
C GLU A 434 -5.53 -4.25 -5.31
N LEU A 435 -5.47 -4.67 -6.57
CA LEU A 435 -6.12 -5.87 -7.10
C LEU A 435 -5.16 -7.06 -7.08
N GLY A 436 -5.60 -8.15 -6.44
CA GLY A 436 -4.87 -9.41 -6.37
C GLY A 436 -4.96 -10.24 -7.66
N ILE A 437 -4.43 -9.72 -8.78
CA ILE A 437 -4.39 -10.38 -10.10
C ILE A 437 -3.54 -11.67 -10.04
N GLN A 438 -2.38 -11.59 -9.40
CA GLN A 438 -1.36 -12.64 -9.27
C GLN A 438 -0.65 -13.02 -10.58
N THR A 439 -1.40 -13.37 -11.63
CA THR A 439 -0.91 -13.81 -12.94
C THR A 439 -1.96 -13.50 -14.01
N THR A 440 -1.55 -13.40 -15.27
CA THR A 440 -2.46 -13.19 -16.42
C THR A 440 -2.79 -14.51 -17.15
N HIS A 441 -2.40 -15.64 -16.57
CA HIS A 441 -2.58 -16.97 -17.15
C HIS A 441 -3.77 -17.68 -16.48
N GLU A 442 -4.87 -17.85 -17.21
CA GLU A 442 -6.12 -18.43 -16.72
C GLU A 442 -5.93 -19.85 -16.14
N ASP A 443 -5.15 -20.71 -16.81
CA ASP A 443 -4.82 -22.07 -16.35
C ASP A 443 -4.04 -22.09 -15.03
N VAL A 444 -3.29 -21.03 -14.73
CA VAL A 444 -2.61 -20.86 -13.45
C VAL A 444 -3.57 -20.34 -12.37
N LEU A 445 -4.48 -19.41 -12.71
CA LEU A 445 -5.53 -18.91 -11.81
C LEU A 445 -6.46 -20.04 -11.35
N GLU A 446 -6.89 -20.90 -12.27
CA GLU A 446 -7.69 -22.10 -12.00
C GLU A 446 -6.94 -23.08 -11.09
N ARG A 447 -5.71 -23.48 -11.48
CA ARG A 447 -4.87 -24.45 -10.75
C ARG A 447 -4.56 -24.05 -9.31
N VAL A 448 -4.50 -22.74 -9.01
CA VAL A 448 -4.28 -22.25 -7.65
C VAL A 448 -5.56 -21.90 -6.90
N HIS A 449 -6.73 -22.26 -7.45
CA HIS A 449 -8.06 -21.98 -6.91
C HIS A 449 -8.22 -20.49 -6.57
N ARG A 450 -7.84 -19.60 -7.50
CA ARG A 450 -7.82 -18.14 -7.25
C ARG A 450 -9.22 -17.52 -7.17
N GLY A 451 -10.20 -18.16 -7.82
CA GLY A 451 -11.60 -17.76 -7.85
C GLY A 451 -11.85 -16.41 -8.51
N HIS A 452 -11.13 -16.07 -9.57
CA HIS A 452 -11.49 -15.05 -10.56
C HIS A 452 -10.74 -15.33 -11.88
N THR A 453 -11.20 -14.76 -12.98
CA THR A 453 -10.61 -14.93 -14.33
C THR A 453 -9.76 -13.72 -14.77
N ASP A 454 -8.89 -13.89 -15.77
CA ASP A 454 -8.12 -12.79 -16.38
C ASP A 454 -9.06 -11.69 -16.94
N ALA A 455 -10.23 -12.08 -17.46
CA ALA A 455 -11.27 -11.15 -17.89
C ALA A 455 -11.80 -10.28 -16.73
N GLN A 456 -12.06 -10.87 -15.55
CA GLN A 456 -12.45 -10.11 -14.35
C GLN A 456 -11.32 -9.22 -13.83
N SER A 457 -10.05 -9.62 -13.98
CA SER A 457 -8.89 -8.77 -13.67
C SER A 457 -8.82 -7.51 -14.54
N ARG A 458 -9.12 -7.64 -15.83
CA ARG A 458 -9.20 -6.50 -16.77
C ARG A 458 -10.35 -5.56 -16.42
N GLU A 459 -11.55 -6.12 -16.21
CA GLU A 459 -12.73 -5.31 -15.95
C GLU A 459 -12.67 -4.58 -14.59
N ALA A 460 -12.19 -5.23 -13.53
CA ALA A 460 -11.96 -4.57 -12.24
C ALA A 460 -10.94 -3.42 -12.35
N MET A 461 -9.93 -3.55 -13.23
CA MET A 461 -8.98 -2.45 -13.49
C MET A 461 -9.62 -1.30 -14.29
N HIS A 462 -10.50 -1.62 -15.24
CA HIS A 462 -11.24 -0.67 -16.04
C HIS A 462 -12.19 0.18 -15.18
N LEU A 463 -13.09 -0.48 -14.44
CA LEU A 463 -14.04 0.17 -13.53
C LEU A 463 -13.34 1.05 -12.50
N ALA A 464 -12.23 0.57 -11.92
CA ALA A 464 -11.42 1.35 -11.00
C ALA A 464 -10.81 2.63 -11.62
N LYS A 465 -10.38 2.56 -12.89
CA LYS A 465 -9.81 3.72 -13.61
C LYS A 465 -10.85 4.77 -13.96
N ASP A 466 -12.03 4.35 -14.40
CA ASP A 466 -13.16 5.25 -14.71
C ASP A 466 -13.79 5.89 -13.47
N ALA A 467 -13.82 5.15 -12.36
CA ALA A 467 -14.07 5.67 -11.01
C ALA A 467 -12.97 6.63 -10.50
N GLY A 468 -11.90 6.83 -11.28
CA GLY A 468 -10.82 7.76 -10.95
C GLY A 468 -9.85 7.27 -9.88
N LEU A 469 -9.94 6.03 -9.42
CA LEU A 469 -9.03 5.46 -8.43
C LEU A 469 -7.64 5.22 -9.04
N LYS A 470 -6.61 5.33 -8.21
CA LYS A 470 -5.28 4.73 -8.50
C LYS A 470 -5.42 3.21 -8.48
N VAL A 471 -4.83 2.51 -9.44
CA VAL A 471 -4.90 1.03 -9.49
C VAL A 471 -3.51 0.42 -9.31
N GLY A 472 -3.39 -0.43 -8.29
CA GLY A 472 -2.23 -1.30 -8.10
C GLY A 472 -2.52 -2.73 -8.52
N ALA A 473 -1.58 -3.34 -9.25
CA ALA A 473 -1.57 -4.78 -9.46
C ALA A 473 -0.70 -5.45 -8.41
N HIS A 474 -1.19 -6.54 -7.83
CA HIS A 474 -0.39 -7.47 -7.04
C HIS A 474 -0.15 -8.73 -7.85
N MET A 475 1.13 -9.05 -8.09
CA MET A 475 1.59 -10.15 -8.93
C MET A 475 2.45 -11.13 -8.12
N MET A 476 2.26 -12.43 -8.35
CA MET A 476 2.94 -13.51 -7.65
C MET A 476 3.62 -14.46 -8.66
N PRO A 477 4.91 -14.25 -8.97
CA PRO A 477 5.66 -15.20 -9.78
C PRO A 477 5.93 -16.51 -9.01
N GLY A 478 6.16 -17.60 -9.74
CA GLY A 478 6.44 -18.93 -9.20
C GLY A 478 5.22 -19.68 -8.68
N LEU A 479 4.00 -19.35 -9.14
CA LEU A 479 2.80 -20.11 -8.81
C LEU A 479 2.84 -21.52 -9.46
N PRO A 480 2.21 -22.55 -8.85
CA PRO A 480 2.06 -23.86 -9.48
C PRO A 480 1.52 -23.77 -10.92
N GLY A 481 2.21 -24.41 -11.87
CA GLY A 481 1.87 -24.37 -13.30
C GLY A 481 2.44 -23.18 -14.08
N SER A 482 3.13 -22.25 -13.41
CA SER A 482 3.94 -21.19 -14.03
C SER A 482 5.43 -21.54 -14.00
N ASP A 483 6.21 -20.77 -14.74
CA ASP A 483 7.68 -20.80 -14.81
C ASP A 483 8.22 -19.37 -14.97
N PRO A 484 9.54 -19.12 -14.85
CA PRO A 484 10.10 -17.76 -14.93
C PRO A 484 9.82 -17.00 -16.23
N ASP A 485 9.57 -17.68 -17.35
CA ASP A 485 9.29 -17.04 -18.63
C ASP A 485 7.79 -16.79 -18.82
N ARG A 486 6.91 -17.68 -18.36
CA ARG A 486 5.46 -17.41 -18.23
C ARG A 486 5.19 -16.25 -17.28
N ASP A 487 5.88 -16.20 -16.14
CA ASP A 487 5.81 -15.09 -15.19
C ASP A 487 6.27 -13.78 -15.83
N MET A 488 7.41 -13.80 -16.53
CA MET A 488 7.93 -12.64 -17.27
C MET A 488 6.93 -12.16 -18.32
N GLU A 489 6.23 -13.09 -19.00
CA GLU A 489 5.19 -12.76 -19.97
C GLU A 489 3.98 -12.08 -19.32
N SER A 490 3.51 -12.55 -18.16
CA SER A 490 2.48 -11.83 -17.40
C SER A 490 2.88 -10.40 -17.06
N PHE A 491 4.16 -10.13 -16.77
CA PHE A 491 4.62 -8.74 -16.59
C PHE A 491 4.68 -7.94 -17.90
N ARG A 492 4.96 -8.55 -19.05
CA ARG A 492 4.84 -7.87 -20.36
C ARG A 492 3.39 -7.51 -20.64
N VAL A 493 2.49 -8.49 -20.61
CA VAL A 493 1.04 -8.30 -20.81
C VAL A 493 0.52 -7.18 -19.90
N LEU A 494 0.86 -7.19 -18.61
CA LEU A 494 0.43 -6.17 -17.65
C LEU A 494 0.88 -4.73 -18.00
N PHE A 495 1.98 -4.55 -18.73
CA PHE A 495 2.50 -3.23 -19.13
C PHE A 495 2.19 -2.85 -20.58
N GLU A 496 2.07 -3.82 -21.48
CA GLU A 496 1.93 -3.62 -22.92
C GLU A 496 0.45 -3.61 -23.34
N ASP A 497 -0.40 -4.44 -22.73
CA ASP A 497 -1.83 -4.55 -23.03
C ASP A 497 -2.60 -3.32 -22.50
N PRO A 498 -3.35 -2.59 -23.36
CA PRO A 498 -4.17 -1.45 -22.93
C PRO A 498 -5.20 -1.80 -21.85
N ALA A 499 -5.75 -3.01 -21.81
CA ALA A 499 -6.72 -3.41 -20.79
C ALA A 499 -6.11 -3.38 -19.37
N TYR A 500 -4.77 -3.47 -19.27
CA TYR A 500 -4.02 -3.41 -18.03
C TYR A 500 -3.35 -2.05 -17.79
N ARG A 501 -2.00 -1.95 -17.80
CA ARG A 501 -1.20 -0.74 -17.48
C ARG A 501 -1.48 -0.15 -16.08
N PRO A 502 -1.20 -0.88 -14.98
CA PRO A 502 -1.42 -0.40 -13.61
C PRO A 502 -0.47 0.75 -13.21
N ASP A 503 -0.93 1.59 -12.28
CA ASP A 503 -0.13 2.70 -11.73
C ASP A 503 0.90 2.22 -10.71
N PHE A 504 0.57 1.15 -9.97
CA PHE A 504 1.39 0.59 -8.90
C PHE A 504 1.58 -0.92 -9.10
N LEU A 505 2.70 -1.44 -8.60
CA LEU A 505 3.00 -2.87 -8.65
C LEU A 505 3.54 -3.39 -7.31
N LYS A 506 2.99 -4.50 -6.83
CA LYS A 506 3.55 -5.35 -5.78
C LYS A 506 4.00 -6.66 -6.42
N ILE A 507 5.26 -7.04 -6.23
CA ILE A 507 5.83 -8.31 -6.75
C ILE A 507 6.17 -9.20 -5.56
N TYR A 508 5.38 -10.23 -5.30
CA TYR A 508 5.60 -11.17 -4.19
C TYR A 508 5.87 -12.57 -4.75
N PRO A 509 7.14 -12.98 -4.93
CA PRO A 509 7.46 -14.36 -5.29
C PRO A 509 6.75 -15.34 -4.36
N THR A 510 6.24 -16.43 -4.94
CA THR A 510 5.48 -17.44 -4.20
C THR A 510 6.38 -18.12 -3.16
N LEU A 511 5.84 -18.31 -1.96
CA LEU A 511 6.54 -18.89 -0.82
C LEU A 511 5.80 -20.15 -0.36
N VAL A 512 6.54 -21.20 -0.02
CA VAL A 512 5.99 -22.38 0.64
C VAL A 512 5.88 -22.06 2.13
N LEU A 513 4.65 -22.05 2.64
CA LEU A 513 4.31 -21.70 4.01
C LEU A 513 3.55 -22.85 4.68
N PRO A 514 3.78 -23.14 5.97
CA PRO A 514 3.12 -24.24 6.66
C PRO A 514 1.59 -24.05 6.70
N GLY A 515 0.86 -25.17 6.74
CA GLY A 515 -0.62 -25.16 6.76
C GLY A 515 -1.32 -24.79 5.45
N THR A 516 -0.58 -24.53 4.37
CA THR A 516 -1.12 -24.29 3.01
C THR A 516 -1.23 -25.59 2.20
N ALA A 517 -2.13 -25.62 1.20
CA ALA A 517 -2.19 -26.73 0.25
C ALA A 517 -0.93 -26.79 -0.63
N LEU A 518 -0.32 -25.63 -0.93
CA LEU A 518 0.96 -25.51 -1.63
C LEU A 518 2.09 -26.28 -0.92
N HIS A 519 2.17 -26.19 0.40
CA HIS A 519 3.12 -26.94 1.21
C HIS A 519 2.88 -28.46 1.16
N GLY A 520 1.62 -28.90 1.01
CA GLY A 520 1.30 -30.30 0.69
C GLY A 520 1.81 -30.73 -0.69
N LEU A 521 1.65 -29.89 -1.71
CA LEU A 521 2.19 -30.15 -3.06
C LEU A 521 3.72 -30.25 -3.02
N TRP A 522 4.39 -29.30 -2.38
CA TRP A 522 5.84 -29.28 -2.18
C TRP A 522 6.36 -30.54 -1.46
N LYS A 523 5.78 -30.91 -0.31
CA LYS A 523 6.17 -32.15 0.41
C LYS A 523 6.00 -33.42 -0.41
N SER A 524 5.08 -33.43 -1.37
CA SER A 524 4.87 -34.56 -2.30
C SER A 524 5.71 -34.48 -3.59
N GLY A 525 6.64 -33.53 -3.71
CA GLY A 525 7.46 -33.33 -4.93
C GLY A 525 6.70 -32.81 -6.15
N ARG A 526 5.42 -32.41 -5.99
CA ARG A 526 4.54 -31.94 -7.08
C ARG A 526 4.61 -30.43 -7.32
N TYR A 527 5.44 -29.72 -6.57
CA TYR A 527 5.70 -28.29 -6.75
C TYR A 527 7.09 -27.93 -6.22
N THR A 528 7.84 -27.16 -7.01
CA THR A 528 9.12 -26.57 -6.64
C THR A 528 8.98 -25.05 -6.74
N PRO A 529 9.24 -24.27 -5.67
CA PRO A 529 9.20 -22.82 -5.74
C PRO A 529 10.41 -22.24 -6.48
N LEU A 530 10.32 -20.97 -6.86
CA LEU A 530 11.47 -20.23 -7.39
C LEU A 530 12.60 -20.15 -6.35
N GLY A 531 13.82 -20.44 -6.79
CA GLY A 531 15.03 -20.13 -6.05
C GLY A 531 15.22 -18.62 -5.86
N THR A 532 16.04 -18.24 -4.89
CA THR A 532 16.34 -16.82 -4.60
C THR A 532 16.97 -16.12 -5.81
N GLU A 533 17.91 -16.77 -6.51
CA GLU A 533 18.58 -16.20 -7.68
C GLU A 533 17.67 -16.07 -8.90
N GLU A 534 16.75 -17.01 -9.10
CA GLU A 534 15.73 -16.95 -10.16
C GLU A 534 14.75 -15.80 -9.91
N ALA A 535 14.32 -15.61 -8.65
CA ALA A 535 13.49 -14.49 -8.27
C ALA A 535 14.23 -13.15 -8.47
N VAL A 536 15.51 -13.04 -8.06
CA VAL A 536 16.35 -11.86 -8.30
C VAL A 536 16.47 -11.56 -9.80
N GLU A 537 16.69 -12.60 -10.61
CA GLU A 537 16.81 -12.49 -12.07
C GLU A 537 15.52 -12.01 -12.73
N LEU A 538 14.39 -12.64 -12.41
CA LEU A 538 13.07 -12.24 -12.89
C LEU A 538 12.73 -10.80 -12.47
N ILE A 539 12.93 -10.45 -11.19
CA ILE A 539 12.66 -9.09 -10.70
C ILE A 539 13.58 -8.08 -11.41
N ALA A 540 14.83 -8.43 -11.74
CA ALA A 540 15.71 -7.57 -12.54
C ALA A 540 15.16 -7.36 -13.97
N ARG A 541 14.74 -8.44 -14.65
CA ARG A 541 14.10 -8.37 -15.99
C ARG A 541 12.84 -7.49 -15.98
N VAL A 542 11.94 -7.66 -15.00
CA VAL A 542 10.73 -6.83 -14.82
C VAL A 542 11.09 -5.36 -14.55
N LYS A 543 12.13 -5.11 -13.75
CA LYS A 543 12.63 -3.76 -13.46
C LYS A 543 13.31 -3.07 -14.65
N ALA A 544 13.70 -3.81 -15.69
CA ALA A 544 14.22 -3.24 -16.93
C ALA A 544 13.10 -2.70 -17.83
N ILE A 545 11.94 -3.39 -17.90
CA ILE A 545 10.83 -3.05 -18.80
C ILE A 545 9.76 -2.16 -18.18
N VAL A 546 9.73 -2.01 -16.85
CA VAL A 546 8.68 -1.29 -16.14
C VAL A 546 8.48 0.15 -16.65
N PRO A 547 7.26 0.54 -17.10
CA PRO A 547 7.01 1.86 -17.64
C PRO A 547 7.28 3.01 -16.66
N ARG A 548 7.65 4.19 -17.20
CA ARG A 548 8.01 5.37 -16.39
C ARG A 548 6.88 5.88 -15.49
N TRP A 549 5.61 5.63 -15.85
CA TRP A 549 4.43 5.97 -15.04
C TRP A 549 4.14 5.00 -13.89
N CYS A 550 4.67 3.77 -13.95
CA CYS A 550 4.39 2.72 -12.98
C CYS A 550 5.31 2.82 -11.75
N ARG A 551 4.79 2.51 -10.56
CA ARG A 551 5.53 2.53 -9.29
C ARG A 551 5.55 1.15 -8.62
N ILE A 552 6.69 0.48 -8.67
CA ILE A 552 6.90 -0.76 -7.90
C ILE A 552 6.99 -0.43 -6.40
N GLN A 553 5.89 -0.60 -5.67
CA GLN A 553 5.73 -0.27 -4.25
C GLN A 553 6.59 -1.18 -3.37
N ARG A 554 6.36 -2.50 -3.45
CA ARG A 554 7.03 -3.53 -2.64
C ARG A 554 7.45 -4.70 -3.54
N VAL A 555 8.57 -5.29 -3.17
CA VAL A 555 9.10 -6.54 -3.71
C VAL A 555 9.27 -7.43 -2.46
N GLN A 556 8.78 -8.67 -2.52
CA GLN A 556 8.63 -9.61 -1.40
C GLN A 556 7.56 -9.25 -0.33
N ARG A 557 7.09 -10.25 0.41
CA ARG A 557 6.14 -10.11 1.54
C ARG A 557 6.87 -9.72 2.84
N GLU A 558 6.13 -9.28 3.86
CA GLU A 558 6.66 -9.05 5.22
C GLU A 558 6.53 -10.29 6.11
N ILE A 559 6.89 -11.46 5.56
CA ILE A 559 6.93 -12.75 6.27
C ILE A 559 8.35 -13.00 6.76
N GLY A 560 8.51 -13.55 7.97
CA GLY A 560 9.82 -13.86 8.54
C GLY A 560 10.45 -15.08 7.87
N ALA A 561 11.78 -15.07 7.64
CA ALA A 561 12.49 -16.22 7.08
C ALA A 561 12.27 -17.56 7.85
N PRO A 562 12.09 -17.58 9.20
CA PRO A 562 11.73 -18.81 9.91
C PRO A 562 10.34 -19.37 9.57
N ASP A 563 9.42 -18.54 9.08
CA ASP A 563 8.06 -18.96 8.70
C ASP A 563 8.00 -19.49 7.25
N ILE A 564 9.13 -19.46 6.52
CA ILE A 564 9.24 -19.86 5.11
C ILE A 564 9.91 -21.23 5.03
N GLU A 565 9.14 -22.26 4.69
CA GLU A 565 9.65 -23.61 4.45
C GLU A 565 10.54 -23.66 3.22
N ASP A 566 10.11 -23.04 2.11
CA ASP A 566 10.88 -22.96 0.87
C ASP A 566 10.48 -21.76 -0.03
N GLY A 567 11.32 -21.44 -1.00
CA GLY A 567 11.23 -20.25 -1.88
C GLY A 567 12.19 -19.12 -1.49
N PRO A 568 12.02 -17.90 -2.02
CA PRO A 568 13.00 -16.80 -1.83
C PRO A 568 13.02 -16.23 -0.39
N LYS A 569 13.86 -16.80 0.49
CA LYS A 569 13.95 -16.43 1.91
C LYS A 569 14.70 -15.12 2.21
N ARG A 570 15.43 -14.56 1.23
CA ARG A 570 16.22 -13.33 1.41
C ARG A 570 15.34 -12.08 1.53
N GLY A 571 15.56 -11.30 2.59
CA GLY A 571 14.81 -10.07 2.89
C GLY A 571 15.21 -8.84 2.07
N ASP A 572 16.06 -8.98 1.06
CA ASP A 572 16.69 -7.88 0.31
C ASP A 572 16.60 -8.04 -1.23
N LEU A 573 15.65 -8.84 -1.74
CA LEU A 573 15.48 -9.11 -3.18
C LEU A 573 15.46 -7.84 -4.06
N ARG A 574 14.87 -6.74 -3.55
CA ARG A 574 14.84 -5.44 -4.24
C ARG A 574 16.25 -4.86 -4.51
N VAL A 575 17.19 -5.07 -3.60
CA VAL A 575 18.57 -4.57 -3.66
C VAL A 575 19.34 -5.41 -4.67
N LEU A 576 19.31 -6.74 -4.49
CA LEU A 576 19.94 -7.71 -5.40
C LEU A 576 19.47 -7.56 -6.84
N ALA A 577 18.15 -7.43 -7.07
CA ALA A 577 17.62 -7.22 -8.42
C ALA A 577 18.02 -5.86 -9.02
N LYS A 578 18.37 -4.85 -8.19
CA LYS A 578 18.93 -3.58 -8.68
C LYS A 578 20.41 -3.72 -9.02
N GLU A 579 21.15 -4.51 -8.26
CA GLU A 579 22.57 -4.82 -8.51
C GLU A 579 22.74 -5.69 -9.76
N ARG A 580 21.95 -6.75 -9.91
CA ARG A 580 21.85 -7.60 -11.12
C ARG A 580 21.50 -6.81 -12.38
N LEU A 581 20.66 -5.79 -12.25
CA LEU A 581 20.31 -4.92 -13.38
C LEU A 581 21.50 -4.02 -13.76
N ARG A 582 22.16 -3.42 -12.77
CA ARG A 582 23.34 -2.57 -12.94
C ARG A 582 24.55 -3.31 -13.50
N SER A 583 24.77 -4.56 -13.11
CA SER A 583 25.87 -5.39 -13.64
C SER A 583 25.71 -5.72 -15.13
N ARG A 584 24.57 -5.37 -15.74
CA ARG A 584 24.29 -5.45 -17.18
C ARG A 584 24.29 -4.09 -17.88
N GLY A 585 24.69 -3.02 -17.20
CA GLY A 585 24.63 -1.65 -17.72
C GLY A 585 23.20 -1.10 -17.85
N LEU A 586 22.22 -1.71 -17.18
CA LEU A 586 20.82 -1.30 -17.21
C LEU A 586 20.43 -0.58 -15.91
N ASP A 587 19.43 0.30 -16.01
CA ASP A 587 18.81 0.99 -14.88
C ASP A 587 17.29 0.79 -14.87
N CYS A 588 16.65 1.08 -13.74
CA CYS A 588 15.21 0.91 -13.56
C CYS A 588 14.51 2.26 -13.51
N HIS A 589 13.65 2.56 -14.49
CA HIS A 589 13.01 3.86 -14.64
C HIS A 589 11.58 3.96 -14.06
N CYS A 590 11.18 3.05 -13.17
CA CYS A 590 9.90 3.19 -12.45
C CYS A 590 9.90 4.44 -11.54
N VAL A 591 8.71 4.97 -11.23
CA VAL A 591 8.51 6.16 -10.38
C VAL A 591 9.33 6.09 -9.08
N ARG A 592 9.41 4.92 -8.43
CA ARG A 592 10.13 4.77 -7.14
C ARG A 592 11.65 4.81 -7.27
N CYS A 593 12.22 4.47 -8.42
CA CYS A 593 13.66 4.56 -8.64
C CYS A 593 14.11 5.97 -9.01
N ARG A 594 13.19 6.78 -9.56
CA ARG A 594 13.42 8.16 -9.99
C ARG A 594 12.98 9.19 -8.94
N GLU A 595 12.01 8.87 -8.09
CA GLU A 595 11.53 9.80 -7.05
C GLU A 595 12.69 10.26 -6.16
N VAL A 596 12.80 11.57 -5.98
CA VAL A 596 14.02 12.22 -5.50
C VAL A 596 14.51 11.71 -4.13
N GLY A 597 13.61 11.32 -3.23
CA GLY A 597 13.93 10.72 -1.93
C GLY A 597 14.53 9.31 -1.98
N PHE A 598 14.54 8.65 -3.15
CA PHE A 598 15.18 7.33 -3.38
C PHE A 598 16.21 7.32 -4.52
N ARG A 599 16.22 8.32 -5.41
CA ARG A 599 17.22 8.43 -6.49
C ARG A 599 18.63 8.64 -5.95
N GLY A 600 18.77 9.32 -4.81
CA GLY A 600 20.05 9.57 -4.13
C GLY A 600 20.88 10.69 -4.75
N VAL A 601 20.30 11.48 -5.67
CA VAL A 601 20.96 12.59 -6.37
C VAL A 601 19.99 13.77 -6.41
N SER A 602 20.45 14.95 -6.02
CA SER A 602 19.65 16.17 -6.08
C SER A 602 19.42 16.62 -7.54
N PRO A 603 18.22 17.09 -7.90
CA PRO A 603 17.94 17.62 -9.24
C PRO A 603 18.63 18.97 -9.44
N ARG A 604 18.99 19.30 -10.68
CA ARG A 604 19.35 20.66 -11.08
C ARG A 604 18.08 21.47 -11.27
N LEU A 605 18.00 22.65 -10.68
CA LEU A 605 16.78 23.48 -10.66
C LEU A 605 16.45 24.03 -12.05
N GLU A 606 17.48 24.52 -12.73
CA GLU A 606 17.52 25.03 -14.09
C GLU A 606 17.23 23.94 -15.15
N ALA A 607 17.49 22.67 -14.83
CA ALA A 607 17.20 21.54 -15.73
C ALA A 607 15.78 20.98 -15.58
N LEU A 608 15.01 21.42 -14.58
CA LEU A 608 13.66 20.89 -14.36
C LEU A 608 12.76 21.17 -15.56
N THR A 609 12.13 20.13 -16.07
CA THR A 609 11.31 20.16 -17.28
C THR A 609 9.97 19.52 -17.00
N LEU A 610 8.90 20.11 -17.55
CA LEU A 610 7.57 19.50 -17.58
C LEU A 610 7.49 18.53 -18.76
N LEU A 611 7.41 17.24 -18.44
CA LEU A 611 7.30 16.14 -19.39
C LEU A 611 5.85 15.62 -19.42
N ARG A 612 5.45 15.11 -20.59
CA ARG A 612 4.15 14.47 -20.82
C ARG A 612 4.36 13.13 -21.49
N THR A 613 3.70 12.12 -20.94
CA THR A 613 3.66 10.75 -21.45
C THR A 613 2.21 10.32 -21.57
N GLU A 614 1.78 10.00 -22.79
CA GLU A 614 0.45 9.46 -23.09
C GLU A 614 0.48 7.95 -23.28
N TYR A 615 -0.56 7.27 -22.81
CA TYR A 615 -0.84 5.87 -23.10
C TYR A 615 -2.33 5.57 -22.99
N ASP A 616 -2.87 4.78 -23.93
CA ASP A 616 -4.22 4.24 -23.81
C ASP A 616 -4.31 3.29 -22.63
N SER A 617 -5.42 3.25 -21.92
CA SER A 617 -5.63 2.27 -20.86
C SER A 617 -7.10 2.10 -20.51
N SER A 618 -7.57 0.85 -20.58
CA SER A 618 -8.95 0.45 -20.26
C SER A 618 -9.94 1.41 -20.93
N ASP A 619 -9.93 1.43 -22.26
CA ASP A 619 -10.77 2.26 -23.16
C ASP A 619 -10.76 3.79 -22.95
N GLY A 620 -9.85 4.31 -22.12
CA GLY A 620 -9.61 5.75 -21.93
C GLY A 620 -8.15 6.14 -22.18
N LEU A 621 -7.89 7.45 -22.25
CA LEU A 621 -6.53 7.98 -22.41
C LEU A 621 -5.97 8.43 -21.05
N GLU A 622 -4.81 7.89 -20.67
CA GLU A 622 -4.04 8.35 -19.52
C GLU A 622 -2.93 9.32 -19.96
N VAL A 623 -2.87 10.47 -19.29
CA VAL A 623 -1.85 11.50 -19.45
C VAL A 623 -1.06 11.60 -18.15
N PHE A 624 0.17 11.07 -18.16
CA PHE A 624 1.11 11.19 -17.06
C PHE A 624 1.97 12.44 -17.27
N LEU A 625 1.74 13.46 -16.44
CA LEU A 625 2.54 14.69 -16.41
C LEU A 625 3.58 14.58 -15.31
N SER A 626 4.84 14.93 -15.58
CA SER A 626 5.88 14.92 -14.56
C SER A 626 6.83 16.11 -14.63
N ILE A 627 7.36 16.51 -13.47
CA ILE A 627 8.41 17.52 -13.33
C ILE A 627 9.68 16.78 -12.92
N GLU A 628 10.66 16.76 -13.82
CA GLU A 628 11.86 15.92 -13.74
C GLU A 628 13.12 16.73 -14.12
N ASP A 629 14.30 16.36 -13.60
CA ASP A 629 15.59 16.65 -14.23
C ASP A 629 15.93 15.47 -15.16
N PRO A 630 15.75 15.59 -16.49
CA PRO A 630 15.92 14.47 -17.41
C PRO A 630 17.37 13.97 -17.45
N GLY A 631 18.35 14.86 -17.27
CA GLY A 631 19.77 14.50 -17.32
C GLY A 631 20.31 13.82 -16.07
N ARG A 632 19.54 13.80 -14.96
CA ARG A 632 19.86 13.03 -13.74
C ARG A 632 18.86 11.90 -13.47
N ASP A 633 17.80 11.80 -14.27
CA ASP A 633 16.65 10.90 -14.09
C ASP A 633 16.00 11.06 -12.70
N VAL A 634 15.82 12.32 -12.26
CA VAL A 634 15.25 12.67 -10.95
C VAL A 634 13.83 13.20 -11.11
N LEU A 635 12.86 12.59 -10.42
CA LEU A 635 11.44 12.94 -10.41
C LEU A 635 11.07 13.73 -9.14
N VAL A 636 10.53 14.93 -9.30
CA VAL A 636 10.18 15.88 -8.22
C VAL A 636 8.68 15.94 -7.96
N ALA A 637 7.86 15.87 -9.01
CA ALA A 637 6.41 15.84 -8.91
C ALA A 637 5.77 15.17 -10.14
N TYR A 638 4.55 14.66 -10.02
CA TYR A 638 3.75 14.18 -11.14
C TYR A 638 2.24 14.31 -10.89
N ALA A 639 1.46 14.23 -11.97
CA ALA A 639 0.01 14.09 -11.96
C ALA A 639 -0.42 12.99 -12.94
N ARG A 640 -1.49 12.27 -12.59
CA ARG A 640 -2.19 11.30 -13.45
C ARG A 640 -3.53 11.90 -13.85
N LEU A 641 -3.71 12.21 -15.13
CA LEU A 641 -4.94 12.75 -15.69
C LEU A 641 -5.54 11.71 -16.66
N ARG A 642 -6.74 11.22 -16.35
CA ARG A 642 -7.53 10.39 -17.28
C ARG A 642 -8.51 11.26 -18.04
N ILE A 643 -8.52 11.12 -19.37
CA ILE A 643 -9.51 11.76 -20.24
C ILE A 643 -10.64 10.74 -20.48
N GLY A 644 -11.77 10.92 -19.79
CA GLY A 644 -12.99 10.16 -20.05
C GLY A 644 -13.82 10.77 -21.18
N ALA A 645 -14.93 10.12 -21.53
CA ALA A 645 -15.81 10.55 -22.61
C ALA A 645 -16.46 11.94 -22.37
N LYS A 646 -16.91 12.21 -21.14
CA LYS A 646 -17.62 13.45 -20.77
C LYS A 646 -16.79 14.43 -19.94
N GLU A 647 -15.81 13.93 -19.19
CA GLU A 647 -15.07 14.71 -18.19
C GLU A 647 -13.61 14.25 -18.08
N ALA A 648 -12.77 15.09 -17.48
CA ALA A 648 -11.39 14.76 -17.15
C ALA A 648 -11.26 14.48 -15.64
N THR A 649 -10.52 13.45 -15.26
CA THR A 649 -10.32 13.08 -13.85
C THR A 649 -8.84 13.05 -13.49
N VAL A 650 -8.43 13.89 -12.53
CA VAL A 650 -7.09 13.79 -11.92
C VAL A 650 -7.12 12.69 -10.86
N ARG A 651 -6.52 11.54 -11.21
CA ARG A 651 -6.49 10.30 -10.42
C ARG A 651 -5.43 10.35 -9.31
N GLU A 652 -4.35 11.11 -9.54
CA GLU A 652 -3.30 11.34 -8.55
C GLU A 652 -2.61 12.69 -8.82
N LEU A 653 -2.31 13.43 -7.74
CA LEU A 653 -1.33 14.52 -7.75
C LEU A 653 -0.29 14.23 -6.66
N LYS A 654 0.99 14.18 -7.03
CA LYS A 654 2.09 13.89 -6.10
C LYS A 654 3.22 14.90 -6.24
N VAL A 655 3.55 15.57 -5.14
CA VAL A 655 4.78 16.35 -4.99
C VAL A 655 5.62 15.68 -3.90
N PHE A 656 6.90 15.42 -4.17
CA PHE A 656 7.79 14.79 -3.19
C PHE A 656 8.33 15.86 -2.21
N GLY A 657 8.05 15.69 -0.92
CA GLY A 657 8.21 16.76 0.08
C GLY A 657 9.55 16.80 0.83
N ARG A 658 10.35 15.74 0.78
CA ARG A 658 11.68 15.66 1.42
C ARG A 658 12.77 15.59 0.35
N LEU A 659 13.61 16.62 0.34
CA LEU A 659 14.74 16.80 -0.58
C LEU A 659 15.93 17.45 0.14
N VAL A 660 15.88 17.48 1.47
CA VAL A 660 16.93 18.04 2.32
C VAL A 660 17.81 16.85 2.72
N PRO A 661 19.10 16.81 2.33
CA PRO A 661 20.03 15.85 2.93
C PRO A 661 20.16 16.16 4.44
N ILE A 662 20.56 15.16 5.24
CA ILE A 662 20.43 15.17 6.72
C ILE A 662 21.06 16.42 7.40
N HIS A 663 22.00 17.09 6.73
CA HIS A 663 22.73 18.27 7.22
C HIS A 663 22.04 19.63 7.01
N GLU A 664 21.09 19.79 6.08
CA GLU A 664 20.53 21.11 5.74
C GLU A 664 19.30 21.51 6.59
N SER A 665 19.08 22.82 6.74
CA SER A 665 18.04 23.40 7.58
C SER A 665 16.63 23.25 7.01
N ALA A 666 15.62 23.20 7.89
CA ALA A 666 14.21 22.95 7.54
C ALA A 666 13.51 24.00 6.63
N GLY A 667 14.22 25.05 6.18
CA GLY A 667 13.69 26.11 5.31
C GLY A 667 13.48 25.69 3.84
N GLU A 668 14.29 24.75 3.33
CA GLU A 668 14.25 24.29 1.93
C GLU A 668 13.19 23.19 1.69
N ARG A 669 11.94 23.38 2.17
CA ARG A 669 10.85 22.42 1.91
C ARG A 669 10.31 22.59 0.48
N TRP A 670 10.81 21.77 -0.45
CA TRP A 670 10.49 21.81 -1.89
C TRP A 670 8.99 21.75 -2.25
N GLN A 671 8.15 21.25 -1.34
CA GLN A 671 6.69 21.24 -1.49
C GLN A 671 6.10 22.65 -1.71
N HIS A 672 6.80 23.73 -1.33
CA HIS A 672 6.32 25.11 -1.44
C HIS A 672 6.65 25.82 -2.78
N ARG A 673 7.41 25.22 -3.71
CA ARG A 673 7.77 25.84 -5.00
C ARG A 673 6.65 25.81 -6.07
N GLY A 674 5.39 25.66 -5.67
CA GLY A 674 4.22 25.75 -6.55
C GLY A 674 4.02 24.60 -7.55
N PHE A 675 4.86 23.56 -7.55
CA PHE A 675 4.79 22.45 -8.51
C PHE A 675 3.41 21.79 -8.61
N GLY A 676 2.72 21.59 -7.48
CA GLY A 676 1.37 21.04 -7.47
C GLY A 676 0.35 21.94 -8.18
N ARG A 677 0.44 23.26 -8.01
CA ARG A 677 -0.44 24.22 -8.70
C ARG A 677 -0.17 24.23 -10.20
N ARG A 678 1.09 24.12 -10.60
CA ARG A 678 1.51 24.08 -12.01
C ARG A 678 1.04 22.81 -12.73
N LEU A 679 1.14 21.65 -12.07
CA LEU A 679 0.60 20.40 -12.59
C LEU A 679 -0.92 20.46 -12.73
N MET A 680 -1.65 20.98 -11.73
CA MET A 680 -3.09 21.17 -11.84
C MET A 680 -3.47 22.13 -12.98
N ALA A 681 -2.79 23.28 -13.10
CA ALA A 681 -3.04 24.23 -14.19
C ALA A 681 -2.79 23.62 -15.58
N GLU A 682 -1.76 22.77 -15.74
CA GLU A 682 -1.54 22.04 -17.00
C GLU A 682 -2.61 20.96 -17.22
N CYS A 683 -3.07 20.25 -16.18
CA CYS A 683 -4.20 19.34 -16.31
C CYS A 683 -5.46 20.08 -16.79
N GLU A 684 -5.79 21.22 -16.17
CA GLU A 684 -6.91 22.09 -16.54
C GLU A 684 -6.81 22.54 -18.01
N ARG A 685 -5.61 23.00 -18.42
CA ARG A 685 -5.31 23.40 -19.81
C ARG A 685 -5.51 22.25 -20.79
N ILE A 686 -4.94 21.07 -20.53
CA ILE A 686 -5.05 19.88 -21.39
C ILE A 686 -6.53 19.47 -21.52
N ALA A 687 -7.24 19.37 -20.41
CA ALA A 687 -8.64 18.95 -20.39
C ALA A 687 -9.55 19.89 -21.21
N ARG A 688 -9.41 21.22 -21.02
CA ARG A 688 -10.25 22.22 -21.71
C ARG A 688 -9.82 22.49 -23.14
N ASP A 689 -8.53 22.72 -23.37
CA ASP A 689 -8.04 23.32 -24.61
C ASP A 689 -7.77 22.25 -25.69
N GLU A 690 -7.32 21.05 -25.28
CA GLU A 690 -7.04 19.93 -26.20
C GLU A 690 -8.21 18.94 -26.27
N PHE A 691 -8.78 18.54 -25.12
CA PHE A 691 -9.83 17.52 -25.05
C PHE A 691 -11.26 18.06 -24.89
N ARG A 692 -11.44 19.39 -24.90
CA ARG A 692 -12.75 20.07 -24.87
C ARG A 692 -13.68 19.59 -23.75
N ARG A 693 -13.13 19.24 -22.59
CA ARG A 693 -13.88 18.89 -21.39
C ARG A 693 -14.26 20.16 -20.65
N SER A 694 -15.54 20.29 -20.30
CA SER A 694 -16.09 21.42 -19.54
C SER A 694 -15.97 21.25 -18.02
N ARG A 695 -15.65 20.04 -17.56
CA ARG A 695 -15.64 19.65 -16.15
C ARG A 695 -14.40 18.82 -15.80
N MET A 696 -13.85 19.05 -14.62
CA MET A 696 -12.77 18.28 -14.04
C MET A 696 -13.08 17.80 -12.63
N ARG A 697 -12.87 16.51 -12.41
CA ARG A 697 -12.90 15.86 -11.10
C ARG A 697 -11.49 15.59 -10.60
N VAL A 698 -11.33 15.48 -9.29
CA VAL A 698 -10.10 15.02 -8.63
C VAL A 698 -10.44 13.99 -7.55
N THR A 699 -9.79 12.83 -7.64
CA THR A 699 -9.85 11.78 -6.62
C THR A 699 -8.97 12.19 -5.43
N SER A 700 -9.57 12.91 -4.49
CA SER A 700 -8.87 13.56 -3.38
C SER A 700 -9.01 12.77 -2.08
N GLY A 701 -7.87 12.45 -1.44
CA GLY A 701 -7.90 12.01 -0.04
C GLY A 701 -8.55 13.08 0.84
N VAL A 702 -9.30 12.64 1.85
CA VAL A 702 -10.08 13.50 2.74
C VAL A 702 -9.22 14.63 3.31
N GLY A 703 -8.07 14.27 3.88
CA GLY A 703 -7.07 15.15 4.47
C GLY A 703 -6.37 16.14 3.53
N VAL A 704 -6.64 16.10 2.22
CA VAL A 704 -6.12 17.06 1.22
C VAL A 704 -7.20 17.83 0.45
N ARG A 705 -8.49 17.63 0.72
CA ARG A 705 -9.59 18.37 0.07
C ARG A 705 -9.43 19.89 0.19
N GLY A 706 -8.96 20.38 1.34
CA GLY A 706 -8.66 21.80 1.55
C GLY A 706 -7.64 22.41 0.58
N TYR A 707 -6.66 21.62 0.09
CA TYR A 707 -5.72 22.08 -0.94
C TYR A 707 -6.44 22.40 -2.27
N TYR A 708 -7.39 21.56 -2.68
CA TYR A 708 -8.16 21.75 -3.91
C TYR A 708 -9.19 22.88 -3.79
N ARG A 709 -9.75 23.11 -2.60
CA ARG A 709 -10.57 24.32 -2.34
C ARG A 709 -9.80 25.62 -2.59
N CYS A 710 -8.51 25.67 -2.21
CA CYS A 710 -7.62 26.79 -2.52
C CYS A 710 -7.28 26.96 -4.02
N LEU A 711 -7.75 26.05 -4.88
CA LEU A 711 -7.68 26.11 -6.35
C LEU A 711 -9.07 26.29 -7.00
N GLY A 712 -10.11 26.54 -6.21
CA GLY A 712 -11.47 26.77 -6.70
C GLY A 712 -12.33 25.52 -6.88
N TYR A 713 -11.85 24.33 -6.50
CA TYR A 713 -12.65 23.10 -6.52
C TYR A 713 -13.61 23.04 -5.33
N ARG A 714 -14.79 22.43 -5.55
CA ARG A 714 -15.83 22.19 -4.53
C ARG A 714 -15.95 20.69 -4.25
N LEU A 715 -16.52 20.30 -3.11
CA LEU A 715 -16.72 18.89 -2.79
C LEU A 715 -18.08 18.45 -3.35
N GLU A 716 -18.07 17.77 -4.48
CA GLU A 716 -19.23 17.09 -5.06
C GLU A 716 -19.00 15.59 -4.85
N ARG A 717 -19.54 15.04 -3.75
CA ARG A 717 -19.17 13.71 -3.25
C ARG A 717 -19.28 12.64 -4.37
N PRO A 718 -18.28 11.75 -4.53
CA PRO A 718 -17.09 11.60 -3.67
C PRO A 718 -15.88 12.50 -4.06
N TYR A 719 -15.97 13.31 -5.11
CA TYR A 719 -14.83 14.01 -5.74
C TYR A 719 -14.66 15.48 -5.30
N MET A 720 -13.46 16.03 -5.55
CA MET A 720 -13.30 17.49 -5.66
C MET A 720 -13.52 17.90 -7.13
N ASP A 721 -14.45 18.81 -7.39
CA ASP A 721 -14.99 19.12 -8.71
C ASP A 721 -14.82 20.60 -9.11
N ARG A 722 -14.67 20.88 -10.40
CA ARG A 722 -14.60 22.22 -10.96
C ARG A 722 -15.01 22.26 -12.45
N THR A 723 -15.80 23.27 -12.83
CA THR A 723 -16.03 23.69 -14.23
C THR A 723 -14.81 24.47 -14.75
N LEU A 724 -14.35 24.16 -15.97
CA LEU A 724 -13.06 24.59 -16.55
C LEU A 724 -13.09 25.87 -17.41
#